data_AF-A0A953D031-F1
#
_entry.id   AF-A0A953D031-F1
#
_cell.length_a   1.000
_cell.length_b   1.000
_cell.length_c   1.000
_cell.angle_alpha   90.00
_cell.angle_beta   90.00
_cell.angle_gamma   90.00
#
_symmetry.space_group_name_H-M   'P 1'
#
loop_
_entity.id
_entity.type
_entity.pdbx_description
1 polymer ?
#
loop_
_entity_poly.entity_id
_entity_poly.type
_entity_poly.pdbx_seq_one_letter_code
_entity_poly.pdbx_strand_id
1 'polypeptide(L)'
;MTPAFLSGLNDEQLEAVTLPQQSALILAGAGSGKTRVLTTRMAWLIQTGQVSPMSLLAVTFTNKAAKEMLTRLSAMLPINTRGMWVGTFHGLCNRMLRAHYREAGLPQLFQILDSQDQLALIKRLMKALHVDEERYPPRQAQWFIAAQKEEGKRADRVEPYDDFSRRMVEFYAEYDRQCQREGVVDFAELLLRSYELLSRNEALREHYAGRFRHILVDEFQDTNRLQYRWLQLLAGGHNAIFAVGDDDQSIYGWRGASTANMRDLQRDFHIEKVIKLEQNYRSHGNILDAANALIAHNRRRLGKSLWTADSKGEPLRVFEAATDFEEAAYVVDEVRNLRAEGTPLSDIAVLYRSNAQSRVIEHALFTAGMPYRVYGGLRFFERQEIKHALAYLRLVANQEDDGALLRIINFPTRGIGNRSLEQLQGMAREAGISLWAAACANTLSGKAASSIAAFVKLIESMRAATAGLPLPEVIEHVIEHSGLRAHYRNEKEGADRIENLDELVNAAAVFVDERATQLPAEGAPAEEMDELTAFLAHAALEAGEHQAAAGADALQLMTVHSAKGLEFHAVFITGLEEGLFPHENSMTEADGVEEERRLMYVALTRARRRLYLLLAQSRMLHGQTRYNVPSRFFQELPEALLSRVNHVRQAPGYAHARQPSPSYGAARGAARAVSASPSSLPRDFPWRIGQAVTHAKFGAGVIVSAEGGGADARVQVNFRDSGLKWLMLEYAKLTAA
;
A
#
# COMPACT_ATOMS: atom_id res chain seq x y z
N MET A 1 -19.66 26.14 -37.84
CA MET A 1 -18.45 26.49 -37.07
C MET A 1 -18.23 25.39 -36.05
N THR A 2 -17.05 24.76 -36.06
CA THR A 2 -16.68 23.73 -35.09
C THR A 2 -16.61 24.37 -33.70
N PRO A 3 -17.26 23.82 -32.65
CA PRO A 3 -17.21 24.39 -31.31
C PRO A 3 -15.78 24.56 -30.79
N ALA A 4 -15.50 25.68 -30.11
CA ALA A 4 -14.16 26.03 -29.65
C ALA A 4 -13.53 24.96 -28.73
N PHE A 5 -14.32 24.25 -27.92
CA PHE A 5 -13.82 23.18 -27.04
C PHE A 5 -13.40 21.89 -27.76
N LEU A 6 -13.71 21.75 -29.07
CA LEU A 6 -13.16 20.67 -29.89
C LEU A 6 -11.77 21.00 -30.43
N SER A 7 -11.34 22.26 -30.34
CA SER A 7 -9.99 22.64 -30.78
C SER A 7 -8.91 22.00 -29.89
N GLY A 8 -7.83 21.52 -30.53
CA GLY A 8 -6.71 20.89 -29.85
C GLY A 8 -6.95 19.47 -29.32
N LEU A 9 -8.01 18.79 -29.78
CA LEU A 9 -8.13 17.33 -29.71
C LEU A 9 -7.36 16.71 -30.89
N ASN A 10 -6.74 15.56 -30.69
CA ASN A 10 -6.23 14.76 -31.81
C ASN A 10 -7.37 13.96 -32.48
N ASP A 11 -7.06 13.24 -33.55
CA ASP A 11 -8.06 12.55 -34.38
C ASP A 11 -8.84 11.49 -33.59
N GLU A 12 -8.17 10.68 -32.75
CA GLU A 12 -8.83 9.65 -31.95
C GLU A 12 -9.69 10.23 -30.82
N GLN A 13 -9.24 11.32 -30.19
CA GLN A 13 -10.02 12.04 -29.19
C GLN A 13 -11.25 12.70 -29.84
N LEU A 14 -11.10 13.29 -31.02
CA LEU A 14 -12.20 13.88 -31.77
C LEU A 14 -13.20 12.80 -32.20
N GLU A 15 -12.71 11.65 -32.69
CA GLU A 15 -13.54 10.48 -33.01
C GLU A 15 -14.37 10.07 -31.78
N ALA A 16 -13.71 9.86 -30.63
CA ALA A 16 -14.37 9.48 -29.38
C ALA A 16 -15.42 10.51 -28.92
N VAL A 17 -15.10 11.80 -28.97
CA VAL A 17 -15.99 12.89 -28.54
C VAL A 17 -17.20 13.02 -29.46
N THR A 18 -17.07 12.73 -30.75
CA THR A 18 -18.11 13.00 -31.75
C THR A 18 -18.94 11.78 -32.15
N LEU A 19 -18.68 10.60 -31.56
CA LEU A 19 -19.43 9.36 -31.82
C LEU A 19 -20.97 9.57 -31.82
N PRO A 20 -21.73 8.84 -32.66
CA PRO A 20 -23.19 8.83 -32.58
C PRO A 20 -23.66 8.20 -31.26
N GLN A 21 -24.98 8.13 -31.06
CA GLN A 21 -25.57 7.45 -29.90
C GLN A 21 -25.36 5.92 -30.02
N GLN A 22 -24.22 5.46 -29.53
CA GLN A 22 -23.86 4.05 -29.44
C GLN A 22 -22.97 3.82 -28.21
N SER A 23 -22.97 2.58 -27.70
CA SER A 23 -22.04 2.20 -26.64
C SER A 23 -20.62 2.16 -27.18
N ALA A 24 -19.68 2.67 -26.40
CA ALA A 24 -18.29 2.80 -26.77
C ALA A 24 -17.37 2.53 -25.59
N LEU A 25 -16.29 1.82 -25.87
CA LEU A 25 -15.17 1.63 -24.95
C LEU A 25 -13.99 2.44 -25.46
N ILE A 26 -13.59 3.43 -24.67
CA ILE A 26 -12.41 4.25 -24.93
C ILE A 26 -11.27 3.72 -24.07
N LEU A 27 -10.37 2.96 -24.70
CA LEU A 27 -9.20 2.40 -24.06
C LEU A 27 -8.09 3.44 -24.09
N ALA A 28 -7.89 4.12 -22.98
CA ALA A 28 -7.08 5.32 -22.95
C ALA A 28 -5.93 5.16 -21.97
N GLY A 29 -4.70 5.19 -22.48
CA GLY A 29 -3.51 4.97 -21.65
C GLY A 29 -3.25 6.09 -20.65
N ALA A 30 -2.22 5.93 -19.81
CA ALA A 30 -1.79 7.00 -18.92
C ALA A 30 -1.46 8.28 -19.70
N GLY A 31 -1.85 9.45 -19.19
CA GLY A 31 -1.53 10.75 -19.81
C GLY A 31 -2.15 11.02 -21.20
N SER A 32 -3.10 10.21 -21.66
CA SER A 32 -3.72 10.32 -23.00
C SER A 32 -4.91 11.30 -23.09
N GLY A 33 -5.27 11.95 -21.97
CA GLY A 33 -6.39 12.89 -21.92
C GLY A 33 -7.76 12.26 -21.63
N LYS A 34 -7.83 11.11 -20.94
CA LYS A 34 -9.08 10.44 -20.48
C LYS A 34 -10.18 11.41 -20.01
N THR A 35 -9.89 12.17 -18.96
CA THR A 35 -10.84 13.11 -18.36
C THR A 35 -11.21 14.24 -19.33
N ARG A 36 -10.27 14.68 -20.18
CA ARG A 36 -10.56 15.68 -21.22
C ARG A 36 -11.60 15.13 -22.19
N VAL A 37 -11.38 13.96 -22.77
CA VAL A 37 -12.34 13.31 -23.68
C VAL A 37 -13.72 13.15 -23.05
N LEU A 38 -13.80 12.68 -21.80
CA LEU A 38 -15.07 12.49 -21.12
C LEU A 38 -15.81 13.83 -20.92
N THR A 39 -15.12 14.85 -20.38
CA THR A 39 -15.74 16.17 -20.18
C THR A 39 -16.11 16.87 -21.48
N THR A 40 -15.30 16.75 -22.54
CA THR A 40 -15.60 17.31 -23.85
C THR A 40 -16.76 16.58 -24.52
N ARG A 41 -16.88 15.26 -24.33
CA ARG A 41 -18.05 14.47 -24.76
C ARG A 41 -19.33 14.96 -24.08
N MET A 42 -19.30 15.23 -22.77
CA MET A 42 -20.44 15.82 -22.06
C MET A 42 -20.85 17.17 -22.68
N ALA A 43 -19.86 18.04 -22.93
CA ALA A 43 -20.12 19.34 -23.54
C ALA A 43 -20.70 19.21 -24.96
N TRP A 44 -20.16 18.31 -25.77
CA TRP A 44 -20.63 18.02 -27.12
C TRP A 44 -22.10 17.55 -27.13
N LEU A 45 -22.45 16.58 -26.29
CA LEU A 45 -23.81 16.04 -26.22
C LEU A 45 -24.84 17.11 -25.81
N ILE A 46 -24.46 18.01 -24.90
CA ILE A 46 -25.32 19.11 -24.44
C ILE A 46 -25.45 20.18 -25.52
N GLN A 47 -24.33 20.64 -26.11
CA GLN A 47 -24.34 21.73 -27.07
C GLN A 47 -25.02 21.34 -28.40
N THR A 48 -24.90 20.08 -28.83
CA THR A 48 -25.58 19.60 -30.03
C THR A 48 -27.05 19.25 -29.81
N GLY A 49 -27.55 19.41 -28.58
CA GLY A 49 -28.96 19.14 -28.24
C GLY A 49 -29.32 17.65 -28.17
N GLN A 50 -28.33 16.75 -28.16
CA GLN A 50 -28.56 15.31 -28.02
C GLN A 50 -29.09 14.96 -26.63
N VAL A 51 -28.65 15.69 -25.60
CA VAL A 51 -29.15 15.55 -24.23
C VAL A 51 -29.35 16.88 -23.54
N SER A 52 -30.36 16.94 -22.67
CA SER A 52 -30.45 17.98 -21.64
C SER A 52 -29.41 17.73 -20.54
N PRO A 53 -28.83 18.76 -19.90
CA PRO A 53 -27.92 18.58 -18.76
C PRO A 53 -28.47 17.68 -17.65
N MET A 54 -29.79 17.64 -17.45
CA MET A 54 -30.45 16.83 -16.42
C MET A 54 -30.67 15.35 -16.79
N SER A 55 -30.42 15.01 -18.06
CA SER A 55 -30.59 13.70 -18.69
C SER A 55 -29.26 12.98 -18.93
N LEU A 56 -28.13 13.55 -18.50
CA LEU A 56 -26.81 12.93 -18.58
C LEU A 56 -26.42 12.33 -17.23
N LEU A 57 -25.94 11.09 -17.25
CA LEU A 57 -25.34 10.40 -16.11
C LEU A 57 -23.83 10.29 -16.33
N ALA A 58 -23.02 10.83 -15.43
CA ALA A 58 -21.57 10.64 -15.42
C ALA A 58 -21.10 10.11 -14.07
N VAL A 59 -20.35 9.00 -14.09
CA VAL A 59 -19.93 8.27 -12.90
C VAL A 59 -18.41 8.18 -12.83
N THR A 60 -17.85 8.35 -11.63
CA THR A 60 -16.41 8.19 -11.33
C THR A 60 -16.22 7.57 -9.93
N PHE A 61 -14.98 7.34 -9.51
CA PHE A 61 -14.67 6.73 -8.21
C PHE A 61 -14.51 7.73 -7.06
N THR A 62 -14.08 8.96 -7.36
CA THR A 62 -13.76 9.94 -6.31
C THR A 62 -14.60 11.20 -6.40
N ASN A 63 -14.92 11.77 -5.23
CA ASN A 63 -15.61 13.06 -5.15
C ASN A 63 -14.76 14.19 -5.76
N LYS A 64 -13.42 14.08 -5.73
CA LYS A 64 -12.50 15.03 -6.36
C LYS A 64 -12.65 15.01 -7.89
N ALA A 65 -12.61 13.83 -8.50
CA ALA A 65 -12.80 13.67 -9.95
C ALA A 65 -14.18 14.18 -10.40
N ALA A 66 -15.25 13.90 -9.62
CA ALA A 66 -16.58 14.40 -9.93
C ALA A 66 -16.65 15.94 -9.94
N LYS A 67 -16.06 16.59 -8.93
CA LYS A 67 -15.97 18.06 -8.86
C LYS A 67 -15.15 18.62 -10.02
N GLU A 68 -14.01 17.99 -10.34
CA GLU A 68 -13.15 18.42 -11.44
C GLU A 68 -13.87 18.33 -12.79
N MET A 69 -14.60 17.24 -13.06
CA MET A 69 -15.42 17.10 -14.28
C MET A 69 -16.44 18.23 -14.40
N LEU A 70 -17.12 18.58 -13.30
CA LEU A 70 -18.09 19.68 -13.27
C LEU A 70 -17.44 21.06 -13.48
N THR A 71 -16.27 21.30 -12.89
CA THR A 71 -15.49 22.54 -13.09
C THR A 71 -15.07 22.68 -14.56
N ARG A 72 -14.52 21.61 -15.15
CA ARG A 72 -14.14 21.59 -16.57
C ARG A 72 -15.34 21.81 -17.49
N LEU A 73 -16.47 21.16 -17.21
CA LEU A 73 -17.70 21.34 -17.98
C LEU A 73 -18.22 22.80 -17.90
N SER A 74 -18.22 23.39 -16.71
CA SER A 74 -18.68 24.77 -16.50
C SER A 74 -17.77 25.80 -17.18
N ALA A 75 -16.49 25.48 -17.36
CA ALA A 75 -15.56 26.31 -18.13
C ALA A 75 -15.82 26.22 -19.65
N MET A 76 -16.33 25.09 -20.14
CA MET A 76 -16.63 24.89 -21.57
C MET A 76 -18.01 25.41 -21.98
N LEU A 77 -19.00 25.32 -21.09
CA LEU A 77 -20.39 25.71 -21.36
C LEU A 77 -20.94 26.60 -20.24
N PRO A 78 -21.63 27.72 -20.56
CA PRO A 78 -22.27 28.58 -19.56
C PRO A 78 -23.60 27.98 -19.08
N ILE A 79 -23.53 26.82 -18.42
CA ILE A 79 -24.70 26.08 -17.92
C ILE A 79 -24.68 25.97 -16.39
N ASN A 80 -25.86 25.88 -15.79
CA ASN A 80 -25.98 25.54 -14.39
C ASN A 80 -25.77 24.03 -14.21
N THR A 81 -24.65 23.66 -13.59
CA THR A 81 -24.33 22.25 -13.32
C THR A 81 -25.05 21.69 -12.08
N ARG A 82 -25.78 22.53 -11.33
CA ARG A 82 -26.53 22.10 -10.14
C ARG A 82 -27.64 21.12 -10.53
N GLY A 83 -27.64 19.96 -9.89
CA GLY A 83 -28.66 18.94 -10.09
C GLY A 83 -28.36 17.94 -11.21
N MET A 84 -27.29 18.15 -12.00
CA MET A 84 -26.78 17.13 -12.92
C MET A 84 -26.45 15.83 -12.16
N TRP A 85 -26.49 14.70 -12.85
CA TRP A 85 -26.14 13.40 -12.29
C TRP A 85 -24.67 13.09 -12.58
N VAL A 86 -23.78 13.89 -11.98
CA VAL A 86 -22.32 13.72 -12.05
C VAL A 86 -21.80 13.45 -10.64
N GLY A 87 -21.24 12.27 -10.39
CA GLY A 87 -20.85 11.88 -9.04
C GLY A 87 -20.17 10.52 -8.94
N THR A 88 -20.02 10.05 -7.71
CA THR A 88 -19.53 8.70 -7.44
C THR A 88 -20.66 7.68 -7.49
N PHE A 89 -20.35 6.40 -7.71
CA PHE A 89 -21.35 5.31 -7.63
C PHE A 89 -22.20 5.40 -6.36
N HIS A 90 -21.55 5.48 -5.19
CA HIS A 90 -22.23 5.57 -3.90
C HIS A 90 -23.04 6.86 -3.74
N GLY A 91 -22.50 8.01 -4.20
CA GLY A 91 -23.23 9.28 -4.13
C GLY A 91 -24.50 9.28 -4.97
N LEU A 92 -24.45 8.70 -6.18
CA LEU A 92 -25.59 8.61 -7.09
C LEU A 92 -26.61 7.56 -6.63
N CYS A 93 -26.15 6.43 -6.10
CA CYS A 93 -27.01 5.42 -5.47
C CYS A 93 -27.75 6.00 -4.25
N ASN A 94 -27.04 6.71 -3.35
CA ASN A 94 -27.67 7.40 -2.22
C ASN A 94 -28.73 8.41 -2.71
N ARG A 95 -28.44 9.22 -3.73
CA ARG A 95 -29.41 10.15 -4.32
C ARG A 95 -30.66 9.43 -4.83
N MET A 96 -30.50 8.29 -5.51
CA MET A 96 -31.60 7.46 -6.02
C MET A 96 -32.44 6.88 -4.87
N LEU A 97 -31.80 6.28 -3.86
CA LEU A 97 -32.48 5.71 -2.70
C LEU A 97 -33.21 6.76 -1.87
N ARG A 98 -32.67 7.98 -1.76
CA ARG A 98 -33.36 9.09 -1.08
C ARG A 98 -34.63 9.53 -1.83
N ALA A 99 -34.59 9.53 -3.16
CA ALA A 99 -35.74 9.87 -3.98
C ALA A 99 -36.83 8.79 -3.95
N HIS A 100 -36.43 7.52 -3.82
CA HIS A 100 -37.31 6.35 -3.89
C HIS A 100 -37.25 5.48 -2.63
N TYR A 101 -37.22 6.14 -1.46
CA TYR A 101 -37.02 5.44 -0.19
C TYR A 101 -38.13 4.42 0.08
N ARG A 102 -39.37 4.70 -0.32
CA ARG A 102 -40.54 3.83 -0.11
C ARG A 102 -40.41 2.56 -0.94
N GLU A 103 -40.12 2.70 -2.22
CA GLU A 103 -39.93 1.58 -3.15
C GLU A 103 -38.68 0.76 -2.81
N ALA A 104 -37.66 1.42 -2.25
CA ALA A 104 -36.49 0.75 -1.70
C ALA A 104 -36.75 0.07 -0.36
N GLY A 105 -37.93 0.24 0.27
CA GLY A 105 -38.21 -0.30 1.60
C GLY A 105 -37.33 0.28 2.71
N LEU A 106 -36.92 1.54 2.57
CA LEU A 106 -36.14 2.31 3.53
C LEU A 106 -37.00 3.37 4.23
N PRO A 107 -36.63 3.82 5.44
CA PRO A 107 -37.16 5.06 5.97
C PRO A 107 -36.59 6.27 5.20
N GLN A 108 -37.35 7.36 5.11
CA GLN A 108 -36.94 8.57 4.37
C GLN A 108 -35.57 9.11 4.81
N LEU A 109 -35.33 9.08 6.12
CA LEU A 109 -34.11 9.55 6.76
C LEU A 109 -33.21 8.40 7.21
N PHE A 110 -33.14 7.29 6.43
CA PHE A 110 -32.22 6.18 6.73
C PHE A 110 -30.81 6.69 7.01
N GLN A 111 -30.14 6.13 8.01
CA GLN A 111 -28.77 6.54 8.36
C GLN A 111 -27.77 5.69 7.57
N ILE A 112 -26.69 6.32 7.11
CA ILE A 112 -25.58 5.60 6.49
C ILE A 112 -24.57 5.25 7.57
N LEU A 113 -24.24 3.98 7.71
CA LEU A 113 -23.22 3.50 8.63
C LEU A 113 -21.84 3.67 7.98
N ASP A 114 -20.91 4.26 8.73
CA ASP A 114 -19.50 4.17 8.39
C ASP A 114 -18.90 2.82 8.84
N SER A 115 -17.61 2.60 8.56
CA SER A 115 -16.94 1.35 8.91
C SER A 115 -16.86 1.10 10.42
N GLN A 116 -16.80 2.14 11.25
CA GLN A 116 -16.73 1.99 12.71
C GLN A 116 -18.11 1.68 13.29
N ASP A 117 -19.14 2.39 12.83
CA ASP A 117 -20.53 2.17 13.20
C ASP A 117 -20.98 0.76 12.82
N GLN A 118 -20.63 0.30 11.61
CA GLN A 118 -20.90 -1.05 11.16
C GLN A 118 -20.23 -2.09 12.07
N LEU A 119 -18.96 -1.90 12.41
CA LEU A 119 -18.23 -2.81 13.29
C LEU A 119 -18.86 -2.85 14.70
N ALA A 120 -19.30 -1.70 15.23
CA ALA A 120 -19.97 -1.62 16.52
C ALA A 120 -21.32 -2.35 16.51
N LEU A 121 -22.10 -2.23 15.42
CA LEU A 121 -23.34 -2.98 15.23
C LEU A 121 -23.08 -4.49 15.16
N ILE A 122 -22.07 -4.91 14.40
CA ILE A 122 -21.66 -6.33 14.30
C ILE A 122 -21.30 -6.90 15.66
N LYS A 123 -20.47 -6.22 16.46
CA LYS A 123 -20.10 -6.65 17.82
C LYS A 123 -21.32 -6.81 18.73
N ARG A 124 -22.21 -5.82 18.73
CA ARG A 124 -23.45 -5.85 19.52
C ARG A 124 -24.35 -7.02 19.10
N LEU A 125 -24.44 -7.30 17.80
CA LEU A 125 -25.23 -8.41 17.28
C LEU A 125 -24.61 -9.77 17.61
N MET A 126 -23.30 -9.93 17.43
CA MET A 126 -22.58 -11.16 17.80
C MET A 126 -22.80 -11.53 19.25
N LYS A 127 -22.70 -10.54 20.15
CA LYS A 127 -22.97 -10.72 21.58
C LYS A 127 -24.42 -11.15 21.85
N ALA A 128 -25.40 -10.56 21.16
CA ALA A 128 -26.82 -10.91 21.32
C ALA A 128 -27.14 -12.33 20.82
N LEU A 129 -26.43 -12.80 19.80
CA LEU A 129 -26.58 -14.13 19.21
C LEU A 129 -25.67 -15.20 19.85
N HIS A 130 -24.93 -14.84 20.91
CA HIS A 130 -23.95 -15.71 21.56
C HIS A 130 -22.94 -16.33 20.59
N VAL A 131 -22.47 -15.54 19.62
CA VAL A 131 -21.40 -15.93 18.70
C VAL A 131 -20.05 -15.82 19.42
N ASP A 132 -19.21 -16.83 19.26
CA ASP A 132 -17.84 -16.85 19.76
C ASP A 132 -16.96 -15.86 18.96
N GLU A 133 -16.59 -14.74 19.59
CA GLU A 133 -15.79 -13.67 18.97
C GLU A 133 -14.32 -14.08 18.73
N GLU A 134 -13.80 -15.10 19.42
CA GLU A 134 -12.44 -15.61 19.17
C GLU A 134 -12.42 -16.45 17.89
N ARG A 135 -13.42 -17.31 17.71
CA ARG A 135 -13.57 -18.11 16.50
C ARG A 135 -14.07 -17.30 15.30
N TYR A 136 -14.91 -16.30 15.53
CA TYR A 136 -15.49 -15.44 14.48
C TYR A 136 -15.21 -13.96 14.78
N PRO A 137 -14.01 -13.46 14.49
CA PRO A 137 -13.65 -12.07 14.74
C PRO A 137 -14.64 -11.09 14.06
N PRO A 138 -15.17 -10.08 14.79
CA PRO A 138 -16.11 -9.10 14.25
C PRO A 138 -15.66 -8.40 12.97
N ARG A 139 -14.35 -8.10 12.86
CA ARG A 139 -13.76 -7.49 11.66
C ARG A 139 -13.82 -8.42 10.46
N GLN A 140 -13.59 -9.72 10.67
CA GLN A 140 -13.69 -10.70 9.59
C GLN A 140 -15.14 -10.83 9.10
N ALA A 141 -16.12 -10.79 10.00
CA ALA A 141 -17.54 -10.74 9.63
C ALA A 141 -17.89 -9.49 8.83
N GLN A 142 -17.37 -8.33 9.22
CA GLN A 142 -17.54 -7.09 8.46
C GLN A 142 -17.02 -7.22 7.02
N TRP A 143 -15.81 -7.75 6.82
CA TRP A 143 -15.25 -7.92 5.48
C TRP A 143 -16.00 -8.94 4.65
N PHE A 144 -16.42 -10.06 5.27
CA PHE A 144 -17.23 -11.08 4.61
C PHE A 144 -18.53 -10.46 4.08
N ILE A 145 -19.26 -9.73 4.92
CA ILE A 145 -20.51 -9.07 4.53
C ILE A 145 -20.27 -8.08 3.39
N ALA A 146 -19.24 -7.22 3.50
CA ALA A 146 -18.92 -6.24 2.46
C ALA A 146 -18.60 -6.92 1.12
N ALA A 147 -17.76 -7.96 1.13
CA ALA A 147 -17.39 -8.69 -0.07
C ALA A 147 -18.61 -9.36 -0.75
N GLN A 148 -19.50 -10.00 0.03
CA GLN A 148 -20.71 -10.59 -0.53
C GLN A 148 -21.65 -9.53 -1.13
N LYS A 149 -21.81 -8.38 -0.46
CA LYS A 149 -22.61 -7.26 -1.00
C LYS A 149 -22.01 -6.70 -2.28
N GLU A 150 -20.68 -6.55 -2.37
CA GLU A 150 -19.98 -6.07 -3.58
C GLU A 150 -20.09 -7.03 -4.77
N GLU A 151 -20.25 -8.34 -4.52
CA GLU A 151 -20.61 -9.32 -5.55
C GLU A 151 -22.09 -9.29 -5.94
N GLY A 152 -22.91 -8.54 -5.20
CA GLY A 152 -24.36 -8.45 -5.37
C GLY A 152 -25.14 -9.62 -4.75
N LYS A 153 -24.57 -10.28 -3.74
CA LYS A 153 -25.17 -11.44 -3.07
C LYS A 153 -25.78 -11.04 -1.72
N ARG A 154 -27.06 -11.34 -1.57
CA ARG A 154 -27.75 -11.43 -0.27
C ARG A 154 -27.40 -12.76 0.39
N ALA A 155 -27.56 -12.85 1.71
CA ALA A 155 -27.17 -14.03 2.49
C ALA A 155 -27.79 -15.34 1.95
N ASP A 156 -29.02 -15.29 1.44
CA ASP A 156 -29.73 -16.42 0.85
C ASP A 156 -29.13 -16.95 -0.47
N ARG A 157 -28.26 -16.16 -1.12
CA ARG A 157 -27.57 -16.51 -2.38
C ARG A 157 -26.09 -16.81 -2.19
N VAL A 158 -25.60 -16.79 -0.95
CA VAL A 158 -24.21 -17.16 -0.66
C VAL A 158 -24.15 -18.66 -0.42
N GLU A 159 -23.35 -19.37 -1.23
CA GLU A 159 -23.12 -20.80 -1.06
C GLU A 159 -21.97 -21.03 -0.06
N PRO A 160 -22.26 -21.61 1.13
CA PRO A 160 -21.22 -21.93 2.10
C PRO A 160 -20.45 -23.19 1.67
N TYR A 161 -19.14 -23.21 1.91
CA TYR A 161 -18.25 -24.32 1.55
C TYR A 161 -17.71 -25.09 2.77
N ASP A 162 -17.85 -24.53 3.97
CA ASP A 162 -17.45 -25.13 5.25
C ASP A 162 -18.36 -24.64 6.41
N ASP A 163 -18.18 -25.20 7.61
CA ASP A 163 -18.96 -24.81 8.78
C ASP A 163 -18.72 -23.35 9.20
N PHE A 164 -17.51 -22.84 8.95
CA PHE A 164 -17.15 -21.46 9.22
C PHE A 164 -17.99 -20.50 8.35
N SER A 165 -17.95 -20.68 7.04
CA SER A 165 -18.70 -19.89 6.06
C SER A 165 -20.21 -20.04 6.24
N ARG A 166 -20.72 -21.23 6.58
CA ARG A 166 -22.14 -21.42 6.91
C ARG A 166 -22.57 -20.50 8.06
N ARG A 167 -21.79 -20.47 9.14
CA ARG A 167 -22.09 -19.61 10.29
C ARG A 167 -22.00 -18.12 9.94
N MET A 168 -21.06 -17.74 9.08
CA MET A 168 -20.92 -16.37 8.59
C MET A 168 -22.09 -15.93 7.72
N VAL A 169 -22.64 -16.83 6.90
CA VAL A 169 -23.86 -16.59 6.11
C VAL A 169 -25.09 -16.41 6.99
N GLU A 170 -25.27 -17.26 8.01
CA GLU A 170 -26.34 -17.11 9.01
C GLU A 170 -26.25 -15.76 9.73
N PHE A 171 -25.03 -15.37 10.15
CA PHE A 171 -24.79 -14.09 10.78
C PHE A 171 -25.09 -12.91 9.83
N TYR A 172 -24.67 -12.99 8.56
CA TYR A 172 -24.99 -12.00 7.55
C TYR A 172 -26.50 -11.80 7.39
N ALA A 173 -27.28 -12.89 7.35
CA ALA A 173 -28.73 -12.81 7.26
C ALA A 173 -29.35 -12.04 8.44
N GLU A 174 -28.86 -12.29 9.66
CA GLU A 174 -29.36 -11.59 10.85
C GLU A 174 -28.89 -10.14 10.92
N TYR A 175 -27.67 -9.84 10.47
CA TYR A 175 -27.17 -8.48 10.32
C TYR A 175 -28.06 -7.66 9.38
N ASP A 176 -28.42 -8.21 8.21
CA ASP A 176 -29.31 -7.53 7.27
C ASP A 176 -30.71 -7.30 7.85
N ARG A 177 -31.27 -8.25 8.62
CA ARG A 177 -32.54 -8.06 9.33
C ARG A 177 -32.45 -6.95 10.37
N GLN A 178 -31.36 -6.89 11.13
CA GLN A 178 -31.15 -5.85 12.12
C GLN A 178 -31.03 -4.47 11.46
N CYS A 179 -30.25 -4.36 10.39
CA CYS A 179 -30.12 -3.12 9.61
C CYS A 179 -31.47 -2.65 9.05
N GLN A 180 -32.28 -3.58 8.51
CA GLN A 180 -33.62 -3.29 8.01
C GLN A 180 -34.56 -2.79 9.11
N ARG A 181 -34.50 -3.36 10.32
CA ARG A 181 -35.32 -2.95 11.46
C ARG A 181 -34.91 -1.58 12.01
N GLU A 182 -33.61 -1.30 12.10
CA GLU A 182 -33.08 -0.02 12.57
C GLU A 182 -33.18 1.08 11.48
N GLY A 183 -33.41 0.70 10.23
CA GLY A 183 -33.50 1.65 9.12
C GLY A 183 -32.15 2.24 8.72
N VAL A 184 -31.09 1.44 8.85
CA VAL A 184 -29.70 1.84 8.59
C VAL A 184 -29.14 1.11 7.37
N VAL A 185 -28.15 1.72 6.71
CA VAL A 185 -27.59 1.28 5.43
C VAL A 185 -26.07 1.42 5.48
N ASP A 186 -25.33 0.33 5.29
CA ASP A 186 -23.87 0.42 5.13
C ASP A 186 -23.46 0.86 3.71
N PHE A 187 -22.17 1.12 3.50
CA PHE A 187 -21.68 1.64 2.23
C PHE A 187 -21.97 0.71 1.04
N ALA A 188 -21.74 -0.60 1.20
CA ALA A 188 -21.99 -1.59 0.15
C ALA A 188 -23.49 -1.77 -0.13
N GLU A 189 -24.32 -1.63 0.92
CA GLU A 189 -25.77 -1.67 0.85
C GLU A 189 -26.33 -0.58 -0.07
N LEU A 190 -25.75 0.63 -0.12
CA LEU A 190 -26.21 1.69 -1.03
C LEU A 190 -26.29 1.21 -2.48
N LEU A 191 -25.26 0.47 -2.92
CA LEU A 191 -25.18 -0.02 -4.28
C LEU A 191 -26.10 -1.23 -4.49
N LEU A 192 -26.07 -2.21 -3.58
CA LEU A 192 -26.88 -3.43 -3.69
C LEU A 192 -28.37 -3.11 -3.70
N ARG A 193 -28.81 -2.24 -2.79
CA ARG A 193 -30.21 -1.79 -2.67
C ARG A 193 -30.66 -1.00 -3.88
N SER A 194 -29.79 -0.18 -4.46
CA SER A 194 -30.09 0.55 -5.71
C SER A 194 -30.22 -0.39 -6.90
N TYR A 195 -29.36 -1.42 -6.98
CA TYR A 195 -29.48 -2.48 -7.98
C TYR A 195 -30.78 -3.27 -7.81
N GLU A 196 -31.12 -3.69 -6.60
CA GLU A 196 -32.38 -4.40 -6.31
C GLU A 196 -33.62 -3.56 -6.62
N LEU A 197 -33.59 -2.26 -6.29
CA LEU A 197 -34.67 -1.32 -6.59
C LEU A 197 -34.99 -1.32 -8.10
N LEU A 198 -33.97 -1.11 -8.94
CA LEU A 198 -34.14 -1.10 -10.40
C LEU A 198 -34.44 -2.48 -10.97
N SER A 199 -33.90 -3.54 -10.37
CA SER A 199 -34.16 -4.91 -10.83
C SER A 199 -35.57 -5.38 -10.54
N ARG A 200 -36.19 -4.90 -9.44
CA ARG A 200 -37.54 -5.32 -9.00
C ARG A 200 -38.64 -4.36 -9.46
N ASN A 201 -38.31 -3.10 -9.75
CA ASN A 201 -39.27 -2.09 -10.15
C ASN A 201 -39.03 -1.64 -11.61
N GLU A 202 -39.78 -2.26 -12.52
CA GLU A 202 -39.70 -1.98 -13.95
C GLU A 202 -40.06 -0.53 -14.30
N ALA A 203 -41.09 0.05 -13.69
CA ALA A 203 -41.50 1.42 -13.97
C ALA A 203 -40.41 2.45 -13.60
N LEU A 204 -39.71 2.25 -12.48
CA LEU A 204 -38.56 3.08 -12.11
C LEU A 204 -37.37 2.86 -13.05
N ARG A 205 -37.10 1.61 -13.43
CA ARG A 205 -36.06 1.28 -14.40
C ARG A 205 -36.31 1.98 -15.73
N GLU A 206 -37.53 1.93 -16.26
CA GLU A 206 -37.92 2.62 -17.49
C GLU A 206 -37.85 4.15 -17.35
N HIS A 207 -38.26 4.72 -16.21
CA HIS A 207 -38.13 6.14 -15.95
C HIS A 207 -36.66 6.60 -16.04
N TYR A 208 -35.76 5.89 -15.37
CA TYR A 208 -34.34 6.24 -15.37
C TYR A 208 -33.64 5.91 -16.69
N ALA A 209 -33.99 4.80 -17.35
CA ALA A 209 -33.50 4.47 -18.67
C ALA A 209 -33.94 5.53 -19.71
N GLY A 210 -35.21 5.95 -19.69
CA GLY A 210 -35.70 7.02 -20.56
C GLY A 210 -35.06 8.38 -20.29
N ARG A 211 -34.69 8.64 -19.02
CA ARG A 211 -33.98 9.85 -18.60
C ARG A 211 -32.51 9.85 -19.02
N PHE A 212 -31.78 8.75 -18.80
CA PHE A 212 -30.34 8.65 -18.98
C PHE A 212 -29.97 7.98 -20.31
N ARG A 213 -30.24 8.67 -21.41
CA ARG A 213 -29.92 8.17 -22.76
C ARG A 213 -28.42 7.99 -23.00
N HIS A 214 -27.59 8.77 -22.28
CA HIS A 214 -26.13 8.70 -22.31
C HIS A 214 -25.59 8.53 -20.89
N ILE A 215 -24.84 7.44 -20.70
CA ILE A 215 -24.17 7.09 -19.46
C ILE A 215 -22.67 7.15 -19.71
N LEU A 216 -21.96 8.04 -19.02
CA LEU A 216 -20.53 8.20 -19.13
C LEU A 216 -19.87 7.64 -17.87
N VAL A 217 -18.84 6.82 -18.03
CA VAL A 217 -18.16 6.18 -16.88
C VAL A 217 -16.66 6.42 -17.02
N ASP A 218 -16.08 7.02 -15.99
CA ASP A 218 -14.63 7.22 -15.86
C ASP A 218 -13.99 6.08 -15.05
N GLU A 219 -12.69 5.85 -15.25
CA GLU A 219 -11.90 4.81 -14.56
C GLU A 219 -12.61 3.43 -14.56
N PHE A 220 -13.17 3.04 -15.70
CA PHE A 220 -14.04 1.85 -15.79
C PHE A 220 -13.37 0.53 -15.36
N GLN A 221 -12.04 0.45 -15.43
CA GLN A 221 -11.28 -0.71 -14.97
C GLN A 221 -11.36 -0.94 -13.46
N ASP A 222 -11.65 0.10 -12.67
CA ASP A 222 -11.75 0.00 -11.21
C ASP A 222 -13.14 -0.50 -10.77
N THR A 223 -14.04 -0.78 -11.72
CA THR A 223 -15.41 -1.22 -11.40
C THR A 223 -15.45 -2.63 -10.86
N ASN A 224 -16.28 -2.85 -9.84
CA ASN A 224 -16.64 -4.18 -9.37
C ASN A 224 -17.85 -4.73 -10.16
N ARG A 225 -18.16 -6.01 -9.95
CA ARG A 225 -19.22 -6.70 -10.71
C ARG A 225 -20.61 -6.12 -10.47
N LEU A 226 -20.93 -5.70 -9.25
CA LEU A 226 -22.22 -5.10 -8.92
C LEU A 226 -22.39 -3.71 -9.54
N GLN A 227 -21.34 -2.88 -9.54
CA GLN A 227 -21.34 -1.58 -10.20
C GLN A 227 -21.61 -1.72 -11.69
N TYR A 228 -20.96 -2.70 -12.34
CA TYR A 228 -21.21 -3.01 -13.74
C TYR A 228 -22.66 -3.44 -13.99
N ARG A 229 -23.21 -4.36 -13.18
CA ARG A 229 -24.62 -4.78 -13.28
C ARG A 229 -25.61 -3.63 -13.07
N TRP A 230 -25.31 -2.70 -12.18
CA TRP A 230 -26.13 -1.50 -11.97
C TRP A 230 -26.14 -0.60 -13.21
N LEU A 231 -25.00 -0.40 -13.86
CA LEU A 231 -24.91 0.32 -15.14
C LEU A 231 -25.70 -0.39 -16.25
N GLN A 232 -25.64 -1.73 -16.32
CA GLN A 232 -26.42 -2.51 -17.29
C GLN A 232 -27.93 -2.28 -17.13
N LEU A 233 -28.46 -2.25 -15.90
CA LEU A 233 -29.88 -1.98 -15.65
C LEU A 233 -30.30 -0.58 -16.12
N LEU A 234 -29.45 0.43 -15.92
CA LEU A 234 -29.73 1.80 -16.35
C LEU A 234 -29.61 1.99 -17.86
N ALA A 235 -28.67 1.28 -18.48
CA ALA A 235 -28.51 1.32 -19.92
C ALA A 235 -29.67 0.62 -20.66
N GLY A 236 -30.17 -0.48 -20.08
CA GLY A 236 -31.15 -1.33 -20.75
C GLY A 236 -30.63 -1.82 -22.10
N GLY A 237 -31.51 -1.89 -23.10
CA GLY A 237 -31.15 -2.31 -24.46
C GLY A 237 -30.95 -1.18 -25.48
N HIS A 238 -31.14 0.08 -25.08
CA HIS A 238 -31.24 1.21 -26.03
C HIS A 238 -30.36 2.42 -25.70
N ASN A 239 -29.85 2.54 -24.47
CA ASN A 239 -29.01 3.67 -24.09
C ASN A 239 -27.54 3.38 -24.36
N ALA A 240 -26.79 4.45 -24.62
CA ALA A 240 -25.37 4.38 -24.90
C ALA A 240 -24.54 4.46 -23.61
N ILE A 241 -23.71 3.45 -23.36
CA ILE A 241 -22.64 3.53 -22.36
C ILE A 241 -21.35 3.98 -23.03
N PHE A 242 -20.81 5.10 -22.59
CA PHE A 242 -19.50 5.61 -22.96
C PHE A 242 -18.53 5.38 -21.80
N ALA A 243 -17.78 4.28 -21.84
CA ALA A 243 -16.84 3.92 -20.80
C ALA A 243 -15.41 4.33 -21.18
N VAL A 244 -14.74 5.06 -20.31
CA VAL A 244 -13.33 5.42 -20.44
C VAL A 244 -12.56 4.65 -19.36
N GLY A 245 -11.49 3.97 -19.76
CA GLY A 245 -10.71 3.19 -18.82
C GLY A 245 -9.35 2.76 -19.36
N ASP A 246 -8.56 2.20 -18.46
CA ASP A 246 -7.21 1.74 -18.73
C ASP A 246 -6.96 0.42 -17.98
N ASP A 247 -7.04 -0.72 -18.69
CA ASP A 247 -6.80 -2.05 -18.13
C ASP A 247 -5.40 -2.19 -17.48
N ASP A 248 -4.42 -1.44 -17.98
CA ASP A 248 -3.06 -1.41 -17.48
C ASP A 248 -2.93 -0.61 -16.16
N GLN A 249 -3.96 0.15 -15.75
CA GLN A 249 -4.01 0.90 -14.47
C GLN A 249 -5.02 0.32 -13.46
N SER A 250 -5.44 -0.93 -13.61
CA SER A 250 -6.27 -1.63 -12.63
C SER A 250 -5.43 -2.16 -11.47
N ILE A 251 -5.41 -1.42 -10.36
CA ILE A 251 -4.57 -1.69 -9.17
C ILE A 251 -5.37 -1.84 -7.86
N TYR A 252 -6.69 -2.02 -7.97
CA TYR A 252 -7.60 -2.17 -6.83
C TYR A 252 -8.30 -3.54 -6.84
N GLY A 253 -7.62 -4.59 -7.31
CA GLY A 253 -8.18 -5.95 -7.35
C GLY A 253 -8.59 -6.44 -5.96
N TRP A 254 -7.79 -6.11 -4.95
CA TRP A 254 -8.07 -6.36 -3.53
C TRP A 254 -9.32 -5.65 -2.96
N ARG A 255 -9.87 -4.66 -3.68
CA ARG A 255 -11.17 -3.99 -3.39
C ARG A 255 -12.32 -4.52 -4.26
N GLY A 256 -12.13 -5.66 -4.94
CA GLY A 256 -13.14 -6.29 -5.79
C GLY A 256 -13.26 -5.71 -7.19
N ALA A 257 -12.34 -4.84 -7.63
CA ALA A 257 -12.30 -4.37 -9.01
C ALA A 257 -12.03 -5.54 -9.97
N SER A 258 -12.75 -5.58 -11.09
CA SER A 258 -12.62 -6.65 -12.07
C SER A 258 -12.27 -6.11 -13.46
N THR A 259 -11.05 -6.39 -13.91
CA THR A 259 -10.61 -6.08 -15.30
C THR A 259 -11.45 -6.79 -16.35
N ALA A 260 -12.13 -7.88 -15.99
CA ALA A 260 -13.07 -8.58 -16.87
C ALA A 260 -14.23 -7.69 -17.31
N ASN A 261 -14.64 -6.69 -16.51
CA ASN A 261 -15.75 -5.79 -16.84
C ASN A 261 -15.54 -5.04 -18.16
N MET A 262 -14.30 -4.69 -18.52
CA MET A 262 -14.02 -4.03 -19.80
C MET A 262 -14.33 -4.94 -21.00
N ARG A 263 -13.97 -6.22 -20.89
CA ARG A 263 -14.28 -7.24 -21.92
C ARG A 263 -15.76 -7.59 -21.94
N ASP A 264 -16.36 -7.69 -20.77
CA ASP A 264 -17.81 -7.93 -20.63
C ASP A 264 -18.60 -6.78 -21.26
N LEU A 265 -18.21 -5.52 -21.06
CA LEU A 265 -18.84 -4.38 -21.72
C LEU A 265 -18.76 -4.49 -23.25
N GLN A 266 -17.59 -4.85 -23.79
CA GLN A 266 -17.42 -5.02 -25.23
C GLN A 266 -18.37 -6.09 -25.79
N ARG A 267 -18.49 -7.22 -25.10
CA ARG A 267 -19.36 -8.33 -25.48
C ARG A 267 -20.84 -7.97 -25.33
N ASP A 268 -21.24 -7.48 -24.16
CA ASP A 268 -22.64 -7.31 -23.77
C ASP A 268 -23.31 -6.15 -24.50
N PHE A 269 -22.55 -5.14 -24.92
CA PHE A 269 -23.05 -3.99 -25.70
C PHE A 269 -22.62 -4.02 -27.18
N HIS A 270 -22.13 -5.16 -27.67
CA HIS A 270 -21.74 -5.36 -29.07
C HIS A 270 -20.84 -4.24 -29.63
N ILE A 271 -19.82 -3.84 -28.85
CA ILE A 271 -18.92 -2.75 -29.23
C ILE A 271 -17.95 -3.27 -30.29
N GLU A 272 -18.22 -2.92 -31.56
CA GLU A 272 -17.41 -3.36 -32.71
C GLU A 272 -16.01 -2.74 -32.73
N LYS A 273 -15.92 -1.43 -32.43
CA LYS A 273 -14.66 -0.69 -32.46
C LYS A 273 -14.34 -0.09 -31.10
N VAL A 274 -13.26 -0.58 -30.50
CA VAL A 274 -12.63 0.04 -29.31
C VAL A 274 -11.74 1.17 -29.81
N ILE A 275 -12.00 2.41 -29.35
CA ILE A 275 -11.15 3.56 -29.68
C ILE A 275 -10.00 3.59 -28.70
N LYS A 276 -8.77 3.60 -29.20
CA LYS A 276 -7.56 3.61 -28.39
C LYS A 276 -6.97 5.01 -28.37
N LEU A 277 -6.76 5.57 -27.18
CA LEU A 277 -6.03 6.83 -27.02
C LEU A 277 -4.60 6.50 -26.63
N GLU A 278 -3.73 6.54 -27.62
CA GLU A 278 -2.33 6.09 -27.54
C GLU A 278 -1.34 7.25 -27.43
N GLN A 279 -1.69 8.44 -27.90
CA GLN A 279 -0.86 9.62 -27.74
C GLN A 279 -0.86 10.10 -26.28
N ASN A 280 0.32 10.07 -25.66
CA ASN A 280 0.57 10.58 -24.32
C ASN A 280 1.10 12.02 -24.39
N TYR A 281 0.56 12.89 -23.53
CA TYR A 281 0.94 14.32 -23.45
C TYR A 281 1.69 14.67 -22.16
N ARG A 282 2.09 13.66 -21.39
CA ARG A 282 2.64 13.81 -20.04
C ARG A 282 4.13 13.55 -19.98
N SER A 283 4.54 12.42 -20.53
CA SER A 283 5.84 11.78 -20.30
C SER A 283 6.69 11.80 -21.57
N HIS A 284 8.00 11.95 -21.39
CA HIS A 284 8.98 11.78 -22.47
C HIS A 284 9.04 10.34 -23.00
N GLY A 285 9.62 10.19 -24.21
CA GLY A 285 9.63 8.93 -24.95
C GLY A 285 10.25 7.75 -24.21
N ASN A 286 11.44 7.90 -23.62
CA ASN A 286 12.12 6.78 -22.94
C ASN A 286 11.31 6.21 -21.76
N ILE A 287 10.61 7.08 -21.01
CA ILE A 287 9.74 6.66 -19.90
C ILE A 287 8.56 5.84 -20.43
N LEU A 288 7.97 6.25 -21.56
CA LEU A 288 6.86 5.53 -22.19
C LEU A 288 7.32 4.22 -22.81
N ASP A 289 8.46 4.20 -23.48
CA ASP A 289 9.05 3.00 -24.07
C ASP A 289 9.31 1.95 -22.97
N ALA A 290 9.86 2.38 -21.83
CA ALA A 290 10.05 1.55 -20.65
C ALA A 290 8.71 1.01 -20.09
N ALA A 291 7.71 1.89 -19.94
CA ALA A 291 6.40 1.50 -19.43
C ALA A 291 5.68 0.52 -20.37
N ASN A 292 5.77 0.72 -21.69
CA ASN A 292 5.21 -0.16 -22.72
C ASN A 292 5.89 -1.54 -22.70
N ALA A 293 7.22 -1.57 -22.59
CA ALA A 293 7.98 -2.81 -22.54
C ALA A 293 7.62 -3.63 -21.30
N LEU A 294 7.60 -2.98 -20.13
CA LEU A 294 7.20 -3.61 -18.87
C LEU A 294 5.80 -4.22 -19.01
N ILE A 295 4.80 -3.42 -19.35
CA ILE A 295 3.40 -3.88 -19.32
C ILE A 295 3.11 -4.95 -20.38
N ALA A 296 3.90 -5.05 -21.45
CA ALA A 296 3.76 -6.08 -22.47
C ALA A 296 3.92 -7.52 -21.94
N HIS A 297 4.53 -7.70 -20.76
CA HIS A 297 4.65 -9.00 -20.10
C HIS A 297 3.32 -9.53 -19.50
N ASN A 298 2.29 -8.70 -19.35
CA ASN A 298 0.97 -9.15 -18.89
C ASN A 298 0.18 -9.81 -20.03
N ARG A 299 -0.39 -11.00 -19.79
CA ARG A 299 -1.00 -11.82 -20.84
C ARG A 299 -2.41 -11.39 -21.22
N ARG A 300 -3.17 -10.83 -20.28
CA ARG A 300 -4.61 -10.53 -20.45
C ARG A 300 -4.91 -9.07 -20.82
N ARG A 301 -4.03 -8.41 -21.56
CA ARG A 301 -4.23 -7.02 -21.99
C ARG A 301 -5.21 -6.87 -23.15
N LEU A 302 -5.87 -5.72 -23.24
CA LEU A 302 -6.72 -5.31 -24.38
C LEU A 302 -5.90 -4.75 -25.54
N GLY A 303 -4.58 -4.60 -25.36
CA GLY A 303 -3.61 -4.27 -26.41
C GLY A 303 -3.64 -2.80 -26.81
N LYS A 304 -2.85 -1.97 -26.11
CA LYS A 304 -2.53 -0.59 -26.48
C LYS A 304 -1.03 -0.34 -26.34
N SER A 305 -0.48 0.58 -27.12
CA SER A 305 0.90 1.05 -26.99
C SER A 305 0.94 2.56 -26.95
N LEU A 306 1.53 3.13 -25.91
CA LEU A 306 1.62 4.59 -25.75
C LEU A 306 2.75 5.17 -26.61
N TRP A 307 2.53 6.32 -27.23
CA TRP A 307 3.58 7.08 -27.90
C TRP A 307 3.48 8.56 -27.53
N THR A 308 4.57 9.33 -27.69
CA THR A 308 4.57 10.77 -27.44
C THR A 308 5.20 11.52 -28.62
N ALA A 309 4.70 12.73 -28.88
CA ALA A 309 5.32 13.66 -29.82
C ALA A 309 6.44 14.49 -29.18
N ASP A 310 6.57 14.42 -27.86
CA ASP A 310 7.64 15.10 -27.13
C ASP A 310 8.99 14.41 -27.36
N SER A 311 10.06 15.03 -26.88
CA SER A 311 11.40 14.48 -26.97
C SER A 311 11.51 13.10 -26.29
N LYS A 312 12.53 12.31 -26.69
CA LYS A 312 12.84 11.05 -26.00
C LYS A 312 13.19 11.26 -24.52
N GLY A 313 13.68 12.45 -24.15
CA GLY A 313 14.15 12.74 -22.81
C GLY A 313 15.43 11.97 -22.45
N GLU A 314 15.76 12.00 -21.18
CA GLU A 314 16.90 11.25 -20.62
C GLU A 314 16.54 9.77 -20.45
N PRO A 315 17.52 8.84 -20.47
CA PRO A 315 17.33 7.47 -20.03
C PRO A 315 16.89 7.39 -18.55
N LEU A 316 16.28 6.28 -18.16
CA LEU A 316 15.89 6.02 -16.77
C LEU A 316 17.16 5.81 -15.95
N ARG A 317 17.32 6.58 -14.88
CA ARG A 317 18.51 6.48 -14.03
C ARG A 317 18.33 5.34 -13.04
N VAL A 318 19.27 4.41 -13.02
CA VAL A 318 19.28 3.30 -12.07
C VAL A 318 20.39 3.52 -11.07
N PHE A 319 20.07 3.44 -9.78
CA PHE A 319 21.05 3.52 -8.71
C PHE A 319 20.93 2.31 -7.81
N GLU A 320 22.06 1.64 -7.59
CA GLU A 320 22.18 0.46 -6.74
C GLU A 320 22.94 0.84 -5.47
N ALA A 321 22.21 1.03 -4.38
CA ALA A 321 22.78 1.36 -3.08
C ALA A 321 23.27 0.09 -2.35
N ALA A 322 24.30 0.19 -1.52
CA ALA A 322 24.69 -0.91 -0.63
C ALA A 322 23.64 -1.13 0.48
N THR A 323 23.03 -0.04 0.95
CA THR A 323 22.05 -0.01 2.05
C THR A 323 20.84 0.88 1.72
N ASP A 324 19.75 0.70 2.46
CA ASP A 324 18.59 1.60 2.48
C ASP A 324 18.94 3.03 2.92
N PHE A 325 19.91 3.22 3.81
CA PHE A 325 20.41 4.56 4.18
C PHE A 325 21.09 5.27 3.01
N GLU A 326 21.92 4.56 2.25
CA GLU A 326 22.57 5.11 1.06
C GLU A 326 21.54 5.41 -0.05
N GLU A 327 20.52 4.56 -0.20
CA GLU A 327 19.39 4.83 -1.10
C GLU A 327 18.68 6.15 -0.72
N ALA A 328 18.36 6.33 0.56
CA ALA A 328 17.71 7.55 1.05
C ALA A 328 18.59 8.80 0.94
N ALA A 329 19.89 8.66 1.22
CA ALA A 329 20.87 9.74 1.05
C ALA A 329 20.99 10.17 -0.43
N TYR A 330 21.01 9.20 -1.35
CA TYR A 330 21.02 9.50 -2.79
C TYR A 330 19.77 10.28 -3.23
N VAL A 331 18.58 9.93 -2.71
CA VAL A 331 17.35 10.69 -2.96
C VAL A 331 17.51 12.15 -2.49
N VAL A 332 18.02 12.38 -1.28
CA VAL A 332 18.23 13.73 -0.75
C VAL A 332 19.17 14.55 -1.64
N ASP A 333 20.31 13.98 -2.03
CA ASP A 333 21.32 14.67 -2.83
C ASP A 333 20.79 14.99 -4.23
N GLU A 334 20.10 14.06 -4.87
CA GLU A 334 19.55 14.29 -6.20
C GLU A 334 18.37 15.26 -6.19
N VAL A 335 17.54 15.26 -5.14
CA VAL A 335 16.50 16.28 -4.96
C VAL A 335 17.11 17.67 -4.78
N ARG A 336 18.24 17.79 -4.06
CA ARG A 336 18.99 19.06 -3.95
C ARG A 336 19.50 19.52 -5.32
N ASN A 337 20.03 18.62 -6.13
CA ASN A 337 20.48 18.92 -7.49
C ASN A 337 19.31 19.40 -8.38
N LEU A 338 18.19 18.68 -8.37
CA LEU A 338 16.98 19.05 -9.12
C LEU A 338 16.43 20.42 -8.70
N ARG A 339 16.48 20.72 -7.40
CA ARG A 339 16.09 22.03 -6.87
C ARG A 339 17.05 23.14 -7.31
N ALA A 340 18.35 22.86 -7.33
CA ALA A 340 19.36 23.79 -7.84
C ALA A 340 19.19 24.05 -9.36
N GLU A 341 18.74 23.05 -10.12
CA GLU A 341 18.33 23.18 -11.53
C GLU A 341 17.00 23.93 -11.73
N GLY A 342 16.30 24.27 -10.64
CA GLY A 342 15.05 25.06 -10.66
C GLY A 342 13.76 24.24 -10.67
N THR A 343 13.81 22.94 -10.39
CA THR A 343 12.58 22.12 -10.22
C THR A 343 11.98 22.36 -8.82
N PRO A 344 10.72 22.81 -8.71
CA PRO A 344 10.04 22.96 -7.41
C PRO A 344 9.94 21.62 -6.68
N LEU A 345 10.02 21.62 -5.35
CA LEU A 345 9.90 20.38 -4.56
C LEU A 345 8.53 19.71 -4.74
N SER A 346 7.49 20.53 -4.90
CA SER A 346 6.11 20.10 -5.18
C SER A 346 5.95 19.31 -6.50
N ASP A 347 6.89 19.45 -7.43
CA ASP A 347 6.93 18.73 -8.70
C ASP A 347 7.87 17.50 -8.67
N ILE A 348 8.36 17.14 -7.48
CA ILE A 348 9.20 15.96 -7.27
C ILE A 348 8.47 15.00 -6.33
N ALA A 349 8.47 13.72 -6.69
CA ALA A 349 7.85 12.68 -5.86
C ALA A 349 8.77 11.49 -5.59
N VAL A 350 8.65 10.93 -4.39
CA VAL A 350 9.26 9.67 -3.98
C VAL A 350 8.15 8.66 -3.76
N LEU A 351 8.17 7.60 -4.56
CA LEU A 351 7.19 6.54 -4.60
C LEU A 351 7.77 5.26 -4.00
N TYR A 352 7.03 4.67 -3.07
CA TYR A 352 7.37 3.40 -2.43
C TYR A 352 6.18 2.43 -2.46
N ARG A 353 6.44 1.14 -2.26
CA ARG A 353 5.42 0.09 -2.32
C ARG A 353 4.63 -0.06 -1.02
N SER A 354 5.32 -0.01 0.13
CA SER A 354 4.73 -0.06 1.49
C SER A 354 5.03 1.23 2.26
N ASN A 355 4.12 1.62 3.15
CA ASN A 355 4.31 2.79 4.03
C ASN A 355 5.47 2.60 5.02
N ALA A 356 5.88 1.36 5.31
CA ALA A 356 7.03 1.09 6.19
C ALA A 356 8.33 1.69 5.63
N GLN A 357 8.51 1.66 4.30
CA GLN A 357 9.68 2.22 3.62
C GLN A 357 9.83 3.73 3.80
N SER A 358 8.76 4.45 4.14
CA SER A 358 8.82 5.91 4.25
C SER A 358 9.70 6.35 5.41
N ARG A 359 9.89 5.55 6.47
CA ARG A 359 10.62 5.97 7.68
C ARG A 359 12.07 6.34 7.38
N VAL A 360 12.84 5.47 6.73
CA VAL A 360 14.26 5.74 6.41
C VAL A 360 14.39 6.99 5.53
N ILE A 361 13.44 7.19 4.60
CA ILE A 361 13.41 8.35 3.71
C ILE A 361 13.03 9.63 4.47
N GLU A 362 12.01 9.57 5.33
CA GLU A 362 11.56 10.68 6.19
C GLU A 362 12.71 11.14 7.11
N HIS A 363 13.45 10.20 7.70
CA HIS A 363 14.63 10.47 8.53
C HIS A 363 15.73 11.19 7.76
N ALA A 364 16.10 10.68 6.57
CA ALA A 364 17.12 11.30 5.74
C ALA A 364 16.73 12.72 5.33
N LEU A 365 15.46 12.95 4.98
CA LEU A 365 14.93 14.27 4.63
C LEU A 365 14.91 15.22 5.82
N PHE A 366 14.51 14.73 7.00
CA PHE A 366 14.49 15.48 8.25
C PHE A 366 15.91 15.94 8.63
N THR A 367 16.87 15.01 8.69
CA THR A 367 18.28 15.30 8.98
C THR A 367 18.88 16.27 7.96
N ALA A 368 18.45 16.20 6.70
CA ALA A 368 18.87 17.10 5.64
C ALA A 368 18.20 18.49 5.66
N GLY A 369 17.26 18.73 6.58
CA GLY A 369 16.44 19.95 6.64
C GLY A 369 15.57 20.17 5.41
N MET A 370 15.18 19.08 4.72
CA MET A 370 14.42 19.14 3.47
C MET A 370 12.90 19.10 3.73
N PRO A 371 12.12 20.11 3.31
CA PRO A 371 10.67 20.09 3.46
C PRO A 371 10.03 18.96 2.65
N TYR A 372 9.22 18.13 3.31
CA TYR A 372 8.51 17.03 2.68
C TYR A 372 7.05 16.92 3.15
N ARG A 373 6.26 16.17 2.39
CA ARG A 373 4.86 15.88 2.70
C ARG A 373 4.49 14.45 2.33
N VAL A 374 3.99 13.71 3.30
CA VAL A 374 3.39 12.38 3.07
C VAL A 374 1.96 12.56 2.54
N TYR A 375 1.66 12.04 1.35
CA TYR A 375 0.36 12.12 0.71
C TYR A 375 -0.47 10.85 0.98
N GLY A 376 -1.72 11.03 1.41
CA GLY A 376 -2.65 9.92 1.66
C GLY A 376 -2.33 9.10 2.91
N GLY A 377 -1.42 9.56 3.76
CA GLY A 377 -1.01 8.90 5.01
C GLY A 377 -0.59 9.89 6.09
N LEU A 378 -0.37 9.35 7.29
CA LEU A 378 0.23 10.09 8.42
C LEU A 378 1.75 9.91 8.41
N ARG A 379 2.48 10.88 8.97
CA ARG A 379 3.92 10.73 9.26
C ARG A 379 4.16 9.50 10.12
N PHE A 380 5.35 8.92 10.05
CA PHE A 380 5.66 7.68 10.77
C PHE A 380 5.24 7.72 12.25
N PHE A 381 5.70 8.71 13.02
CA PHE A 381 5.35 8.87 14.44
C PHE A 381 3.91 9.32 14.71
N GLU A 382 3.17 9.71 13.66
CA GLU A 382 1.77 10.07 13.79
C GLU A 382 0.82 8.89 13.63
N ARG A 383 1.30 7.77 13.08
CA ARG A 383 0.52 6.55 12.86
C ARG A 383 0.01 6.00 14.19
N GLN A 384 -1.20 5.44 14.17
CA GLN A 384 -1.90 5.04 15.39
C GLN A 384 -1.13 3.98 16.18
N GLU A 385 -0.62 2.96 15.47
CA GLU A 385 0.19 1.88 16.01
C GLU A 385 1.49 2.37 16.64
N ILE A 386 2.19 3.31 15.99
CA ILE A 386 3.41 3.92 16.50
C ILE A 386 3.09 4.75 17.75
N LYS A 387 2.06 5.58 17.72
CA LYS A 387 1.62 6.34 18.91
C LYS A 387 1.18 5.44 20.07
N HIS A 388 0.65 4.24 19.80
CA HIS A 388 0.33 3.28 20.86
C HIS A 388 1.62 2.69 21.45
N ALA A 389 2.55 2.22 20.62
CA ALA A 389 3.85 1.71 21.08
C ALA A 389 4.63 2.77 21.87
N LEU A 390 4.72 4.00 21.37
CA LEU A 390 5.34 5.13 22.07
C LEU A 390 4.65 5.45 23.41
N ALA A 391 3.34 5.29 23.52
CA ALA A 391 2.64 5.50 24.80
C ALA A 391 2.96 4.41 25.82
N TYR A 392 3.12 3.15 25.40
CA TYR A 392 3.66 2.11 26.28
C TYR A 392 5.06 2.43 26.75
N LEU A 393 5.95 2.80 25.81
CA LEU A 393 7.34 3.17 26.11
C LEU A 393 7.42 4.37 27.06
N ARG A 394 6.59 5.40 26.84
CA ARG A 394 6.47 6.56 27.74
C ARG A 394 6.03 6.16 29.15
N LEU A 395 5.06 5.26 29.28
CA LEU A 395 4.59 4.80 30.59
C LEU A 395 5.61 3.90 31.31
N VAL A 396 6.41 3.13 30.57
CA VAL A 396 7.53 2.36 31.10
C VAL A 396 8.66 3.29 31.60
N ALA A 397 8.95 4.37 30.86
CA ALA A 397 9.94 5.37 31.24
C ALA A 397 9.48 6.30 32.38
N ASN A 398 8.22 6.76 32.33
CA ASN A 398 7.62 7.69 33.27
C ASN A 398 6.16 7.30 33.58
N GLN A 399 5.93 6.78 34.78
CA GLN A 399 4.62 6.35 35.25
C GLN A 399 3.65 7.50 35.51
N GLU A 400 4.13 8.73 35.68
CA GLU A 400 3.30 9.92 35.91
C GLU A 400 2.71 10.50 34.60
N ASP A 401 2.90 9.82 33.47
CA ASP A 401 2.37 10.24 32.17
C ASP A 401 0.90 9.83 31.99
N ASP A 402 0.01 10.62 32.57
CA ASP A 402 -1.44 10.46 32.48
C ASP A 402 -1.95 10.37 31.02
N GLY A 403 -1.34 11.12 30.11
CA GLY A 403 -1.71 11.15 28.70
C GLY A 403 -1.40 9.83 27.99
N ALA A 404 -0.22 9.26 28.25
CA ALA A 404 0.15 7.95 27.78
C ALA A 404 -0.78 6.87 28.36
N LEU A 405 -1.01 6.88 29.68
CA LEU A 405 -1.88 5.92 30.36
C LEU A 405 -3.29 5.90 29.75
N LEU A 406 -3.95 7.06 29.61
CA LEU A 406 -5.30 7.14 29.05
C LEU A 406 -5.39 6.59 27.63
N ARG A 407 -4.31 6.70 26.85
CA ARG A 407 -4.26 6.20 25.48
C ARG A 407 -4.23 4.67 25.39
N ILE A 408 -3.51 4.00 26.31
CA ILE A 408 -3.21 2.56 26.18
C ILE A 408 -3.89 1.67 27.23
N ILE A 409 -4.44 2.25 28.30
CA ILE A 409 -5.04 1.49 29.41
C ILE A 409 -6.07 0.46 28.93
N ASN A 410 -6.83 0.79 27.89
CA ASN A 410 -7.80 -0.12 27.27
C ASN A 410 -7.48 -0.44 25.79
N PHE A 411 -6.22 -0.31 25.35
CA PHE A 411 -5.78 -0.68 24.01
C PHE A 411 -4.53 -1.57 24.04
N PRO A 412 -4.55 -2.82 23.53
CA PRO A 412 -5.73 -3.60 23.10
C PRO A 412 -6.81 -3.70 24.19
N THR A 413 -8.05 -4.06 23.81
CA THR A 413 -9.20 -4.01 24.73
C THR A 413 -9.03 -4.94 25.93
N ARG A 414 -9.10 -4.36 27.15
CA ARG A 414 -8.91 -5.05 28.44
C ARG A 414 -10.16 -5.05 29.33
N GLY A 415 -11.30 -4.61 28.78
CA GLY A 415 -12.56 -4.53 29.52
C GLY A 415 -12.65 -3.34 30.48
N ILE A 416 -11.83 -2.30 30.27
CA ILE A 416 -11.84 -1.06 31.06
C ILE A 416 -12.71 -0.04 30.32
N GLY A 417 -13.96 0.14 30.76
CA GLY A 417 -14.93 1.03 30.11
C GLY A 417 -14.79 2.50 30.52
N ASN A 418 -15.44 3.40 29.76
CA ASN A 418 -15.40 4.85 29.99
C ASN A 418 -15.80 5.24 31.42
N ARG A 419 -16.83 4.61 32.00
CA ARG A 419 -17.26 4.88 33.38
C ARG A 419 -16.18 4.57 34.41
N SER A 420 -15.42 3.49 34.21
CA SER A 420 -14.31 3.12 35.08
C SER A 420 -13.14 4.07 34.95
N LEU A 421 -12.89 4.58 33.73
CA LEU A 421 -11.88 5.62 33.49
C LEU A 421 -12.27 6.95 34.12
N GLU A 422 -13.53 7.37 34.01
CA GLU A 422 -14.04 8.58 34.66
C GLU A 422 -13.91 8.51 36.18
N GLN A 423 -14.23 7.35 36.78
CA GLN A 423 -14.04 7.13 38.21
C GLN A 423 -12.57 7.19 38.61
N LEU A 424 -11.67 6.55 37.84
CA LEU A 424 -10.23 6.61 38.07
C LEU A 424 -9.69 8.05 37.98
N GLN A 425 -10.14 8.81 36.98
CA GLN A 425 -9.80 10.23 36.83
C GLN A 425 -10.33 11.09 37.97
N GLY A 426 -11.55 10.80 38.45
CA GLY A 426 -12.13 11.44 39.62
C GLY A 426 -11.27 11.22 40.87
N MET A 427 -10.88 9.98 41.14
CA MET A 427 -10.01 9.62 42.27
C MET A 427 -8.65 10.33 42.22
N ALA A 428 -8.01 10.32 41.05
CA ALA A 428 -6.72 11.00 40.87
C ALA A 428 -6.83 12.50 41.16
N ARG A 429 -7.90 13.15 40.68
CA ARG A 429 -8.17 14.57 40.96
C ARG A 429 -8.47 14.86 42.43
N GLU A 430 -9.28 14.02 43.08
CA GLU A 430 -9.65 14.19 44.50
C GLU A 430 -8.44 14.01 45.43
N ALA A 431 -7.57 13.06 45.13
CA ALA A 431 -6.37 12.78 45.92
C ALA A 431 -5.16 13.63 45.53
N GLY A 432 -5.20 14.36 44.41
CA GLY A 432 -4.08 15.17 43.91
C GLY A 432 -2.88 14.31 43.47
N ILE A 433 -3.14 13.11 42.95
CA ILE A 433 -2.13 12.13 42.51
C ILE A 433 -2.29 11.85 41.01
N SER A 434 -1.29 11.22 40.38
CA SER A 434 -1.41 10.76 39.00
C SER A 434 -2.41 9.64 38.82
N LEU A 435 -2.84 9.42 37.58
CA LEU A 435 -3.70 8.31 37.21
C LEU A 435 -3.03 6.96 37.48
N TRP A 436 -1.71 6.88 37.39
CA TRP A 436 -0.98 5.67 37.72
C TRP A 436 -1.05 5.37 39.21
N ALA A 437 -0.78 6.35 40.08
CA ALA A 437 -0.92 6.18 41.52
C ALA A 437 -2.36 5.79 41.92
N ALA A 438 -3.37 6.40 41.29
CA ALA A 438 -4.76 6.02 41.46
C ALA A 438 -5.06 4.59 40.97
N ALA A 439 -4.44 4.17 39.86
CA ALA A 439 -4.58 2.82 39.32
C ALA A 439 -3.93 1.76 40.22
N CYS A 440 -2.81 2.09 40.87
CA CYS A 440 -2.17 1.23 41.86
C CYS A 440 -2.98 1.13 43.16
N ALA A 441 -3.57 2.24 43.62
CA ALA A 441 -4.45 2.23 44.79
C ALA A 441 -5.72 1.39 44.55
N ASN A 442 -6.20 1.35 43.30
CA ASN A 442 -7.27 0.51 42.78
C ASN A 442 -8.49 0.35 43.71
N THR A 443 -9.05 1.44 44.20
CA THR A 443 -10.23 1.39 45.11
C THR A 443 -11.55 1.14 44.38
N LEU A 444 -11.50 0.84 43.08
CA LEU A 444 -12.64 0.42 42.27
C LEU A 444 -13.09 -0.99 42.67
N SER A 445 -14.31 -1.38 42.29
CA SER A 445 -14.85 -2.72 42.56
C SER A 445 -15.23 -3.48 41.30
N GLY A 446 -15.29 -4.81 41.40
CA GLY A 446 -15.72 -5.70 40.32
C GLY A 446 -14.71 -5.87 39.18
N LYS A 447 -15.21 -6.16 37.97
CA LYS A 447 -14.39 -6.51 36.80
C LYS A 447 -13.42 -5.39 36.38
N ALA A 448 -13.82 -4.13 36.56
CA ALA A 448 -12.97 -2.98 36.25
C ALA A 448 -11.71 -2.94 37.12
N ALA A 449 -11.85 -3.21 38.43
CA ALA A 449 -10.72 -3.26 39.36
C ALA A 449 -9.73 -4.38 39.00
N SER A 450 -10.24 -5.57 38.65
CA SER A 450 -9.36 -6.67 38.21
C SER A 450 -8.63 -6.35 36.90
N SER A 451 -9.29 -5.70 35.94
CA SER A 451 -8.66 -5.31 34.67
C SER A 451 -7.59 -4.23 34.86
N ILE A 452 -7.84 -3.24 35.73
CA ILE A 452 -6.87 -2.19 36.05
C ILE A 452 -5.66 -2.77 36.78
N ALA A 453 -5.88 -3.65 37.78
CA ALA A 453 -4.78 -4.35 38.46
C ALA A 453 -3.94 -5.19 37.48
N ALA A 454 -4.58 -5.88 36.53
CA ALA A 454 -3.87 -6.63 35.49
C ALA A 454 -3.04 -5.72 34.57
N PHE A 455 -3.55 -4.53 34.24
CA PHE A 455 -2.83 -3.54 33.46
C PHE A 455 -1.62 -2.95 34.22
N VAL A 456 -1.78 -2.61 35.50
CA VAL A 456 -0.66 -2.14 36.34
C VAL A 456 0.44 -3.21 36.38
N LYS A 457 0.06 -4.46 36.68
CA LYS A 457 1.00 -5.59 36.70
C LYS A 457 1.71 -5.79 35.36
N LEU A 458 0.99 -5.61 34.24
CA LEU A 458 1.56 -5.70 32.91
C LEU A 458 2.69 -4.69 32.71
N ILE A 459 2.45 -3.42 33.01
CA ILE A 459 3.44 -2.34 32.84
C ILE A 459 4.63 -2.52 33.81
N GLU A 460 4.38 -2.89 35.07
CA GLU A 460 5.44 -3.20 36.03
C GLU A 460 6.30 -4.39 35.56
N SER A 461 5.68 -5.43 35.01
CA SER A 461 6.40 -6.59 34.48
C SER A 461 7.26 -6.25 33.26
N MET A 462 6.75 -5.39 32.36
CA MET A 462 7.54 -4.89 31.24
C MET A 462 8.76 -4.12 31.73
N ARG A 463 8.55 -3.15 32.65
CA ARG A 463 9.63 -2.33 33.20
C ARG A 463 10.72 -3.17 33.85
N ALA A 464 10.34 -4.19 34.62
CA ALA A 464 11.28 -5.11 35.25
C ALA A 464 12.03 -5.97 34.21
N ALA A 465 11.33 -6.46 33.18
CA ALA A 465 11.91 -7.31 32.13
C ALA A 465 12.81 -6.54 31.16
N THR A 466 12.56 -5.24 30.97
CA THR A 466 13.34 -4.38 30.06
C THR A 466 14.50 -3.68 30.75
N ALA A 467 14.68 -3.86 32.06
CA ALA A 467 15.75 -3.22 32.80
C ALA A 467 17.12 -3.75 32.34
N GLY A 468 17.95 -2.86 31.78
CA GLY A 468 19.29 -3.19 31.29
C GLY A 468 19.32 -3.86 29.91
N LEU A 469 18.20 -3.94 29.20
CA LEU A 469 18.18 -4.37 27.80
C LEU A 469 18.55 -3.20 26.86
N PRO A 470 19.18 -3.47 25.71
CA PRO A 470 19.35 -2.48 24.65
C PRO A 470 18.02 -1.91 24.16
N LEU A 471 17.99 -0.63 23.77
CA LEU A 471 16.75 0.05 23.34
C LEU A 471 15.92 -0.72 22.29
N PRO A 472 16.49 -1.31 21.22
CA PRO A 472 15.70 -2.10 20.25
C PRO A 472 14.99 -3.28 20.90
N GLU A 473 15.65 -3.97 21.83
CA GLU A 473 15.08 -5.10 22.57
C GLU A 473 13.99 -4.64 23.56
N VAL A 474 14.16 -3.45 24.18
CA VAL A 474 13.12 -2.82 25.00
C VAL A 474 11.85 -2.60 24.18
N ILE A 475 11.98 -2.02 22.99
CA ILE A 475 10.85 -1.73 22.11
C ILE A 475 10.18 -3.02 21.63
N GLU A 476 10.95 -3.99 21.16
CA GLU A 476 10.42 -5.29 20.72
C GLU A 476 9.67 -6.00 21.86
N HIS A 477 10.26 -6.03 23.05
CA HIS A 477 9.64 -6.64 24.23
C HIS A 477 8.31 -5.99 24.58
N VAL A 478 8.25 -4.65 24.58
CA VAL A 478 7.03 -3.88 24.83
C VAL A 478 5.97 -4.14 23.77
N ILE A 479 6.33 -4.18 22.49
CA ILE A 479 5.40 -4.42 21.38
C ILE A 479 4.75 -5.81 21.46
N GLU A 480 5.54 -6.85 21.78
CA GLU A 480 5.03 -8.22 21.90
C GLU A 480 4.17 -8.38 23.15
N HIS A 481 4.67 -8.01 24.33
CA HIS A 481 4.00 -8.27 25.61
C HIS A 481 2.81 -7.35 25.86
N SER A 482 2.73 -6.19 25.21
CA SER A 482 1.54 -5.33 25.27
C SER A 482 0.35 -5.93 24.52
N GLY A 483 0.57 -6.96 23.71
CA GLY A 483 -0.42 -7.56 22.83
C GLY A 483 -0.68 -6.74 21.57
N LEU A 484 0.12 -5.70 21.26
CA LEU A 484 -0.04 -4.88 20.06
C LEU A 484 0.15 -5.71 18.79
N ARG A 485 1.22 -6.51 18.68
CA ARG A 485 1.45 -7.41 17.54
C ARG A 485 0.30 -8.38 17.35
N ALA A 486 -0.14 -9.05 18.42
CA ALA A 486 -1.27 -9.99 18.38
C ALA A 486 -2.59 -9.31 17.97
N HIS A 487 -2.83 -8.08 18.44
CA HIS A 487 -4.01 -7.30 18.08
C HIS A 487 -4.03 -6.97 16.58
N TYR A 488 -2.94 -6.42 16.05
CA TYR A 488 -2.88 -6.05 14.64
C TYR A 488 -2.85 -7.25 13.70
N ARG A 489 -2.31 -8.40 14.12
CA ARG A 489 -2.30 -9.64 13.31
C ARG A 489 -3.70 -10.09 12.89
N ASN A 490 -4.72 -9.75 13.67
CA ASN A 490 -6.12 -10.08 13.40
C ASN A 490 -6.83 -9.02 12.53
N GLU A 491 -6.12 -7.99 12.04
CA GLU A 491 -6.65 -6.95 11.15
C GLU A 491 -6.28 -7.18 9.67
N LYS A 492 -7.13 -6.76 8.72
CA LYS A 492 -6.92 -6.94 7.26
C LYS A 492 -5.73 -6.15 6.74
N GLU A 493 -5.51 -4.96 7.29
CA GLU A 493 -4.31 -4.12 7.08
C GLU A 493 -3.30 -4.32 8.23
N GLY A 494 -3.39 -5.47 8.90
CA GLY A 494 -2.57 -5.81 10.06
C GLY A 494 -1.10 -5.97 9.71
N ALA A 495 -0.80 -6.50 8.51
CA ALA A 495 0.55 -6.66 8.00
C ALA A 495 1.28 -5.31 7.95
N ASP A 496 0.72 -4.31 7.26
CA ASP A 496 1.30 -2.95 7.16
C ASP A 496 1.54 -2.31 8.54
N ARG A 497 0.64 -2.52 9.51
CA ARG A 497 0.81 -1.97 10.86
C ARG A 497 1.90 -2.69 11.65
N ILE A 498 2.02 -4.00 11.47
CA ILE A 498 3.10 -4.78 12.06
C ILE A 498 4.43 -4.36 11.46
N GLU A 499 4.52 -4.20 10.14
CA GLU A 499 5.70 -3.65 9.47
C GLU A 499 6.10 -2.28 10.02
N ASN A 500 5.13 -1.39 10.27
CA ASN A 500 5.41 -0.11 10.91
C ASN A 500 5.98 -0.27 12.33
N LEU A 501 5.46 -1.20 13.12
CA LEU A 501 5.97 -1.49 14.46
C LEU A 501 7.38 -2.08 14.42
N ASP A 502 7.65 -2.96 13.47
CA ASP A 502 8.99 -3.50 13.21
C ASP A 502 9.98 -2.39 12.82
N GLU A 503 9.51 -1.42 12.02
CA GLU A 503 10.31 -0.27 11.64
C GLU A 503 10.60 0.68 12.82
N LEU A 504 9.77 0.67 13.87
CA LEU A 504 10.07 1.41 15.11
C LEU A 504 11.26 0.79 15.85
N VAL A 505 11.38 -0.55 15.82
CA VAL A 505 12.52 -1.27 16.41
C VAL A 505 13.80 -0.96 15.62
N ASN A 506 13.71 -0.96 14.29
CA ASN A 506 14.81 -0.54 13.42
C ASN A 506 15.25 0.90 13.71
N ALA A 507 14.29 1.84 13.84
CA ALA A 507 14.57 3.24 14.13
C ALA A 507 15.33 3.42 15.45
N ALA A 508 15.01 2.61 16.47
CA ALA A 508 15.78 2.60 17.71
C ALA A 508 17.21 2.09 17.54
N ALA A 509 17.42 1.05 16.72
CA ALA A 509 18.76 0.54 16.47
C ALA A 509 19.64 1.59 15.78
N VAL A 510 19.09 2.31 14.79
CA VAL A 510 19.75 3.42 14.11
C VAL A 510 20.06 4.56 15.08
N PHE A 511 19.11 4.94 15.92
CA PHE A 511 19.29 6.01 16.90
C PHE A 511 20.45 5.72 17.87
N VAL A 512 20.58 4.47 18.32
CA VAL A 512 21.68 4.04 19.21
C VAL A 512 23.02 4.13 18.48
N ASP A 513 23.09 3.67 17.22
CA ASP A 513 24.32 3.72 16.41
C ASP A 513 24.75 5.17 16.09
N GLU A 514 23.79 6.04 15.73
CA GLU A 514 24.02 7.47 15.52
C GLU A 514 24.52 8.17 16.78
N ARG A 515 23.95 7.85 17.96
CA ARG A 515 24.45 8.41 19.23
C ARG A 515 25.83 7.88 19.62
N ALA A 516 26.12 6.61 19.34
CA ALA A 516 27.43 6.02 19.62
C ALA A 516 28.55 6.65 18.79
N THR A 517 28.22 7.14 17.58
CA THR A 517 29.17 7.78 16.66
C THR A 517 29.30 9.30 16.86
N GLN A 518 28.39 9.94 17.59
CA GLN A 518 28.47 11.37 17.93
C GLN A 518 29.45 11.59 19.10
N LEU A 519 30.52 12.35 18.84
CA LEU A 519 31.44 12.82 19.87
C LEU A 519 30.68 13.65 20.92
N PRO A 520 30.88 13.44 22.24
CA PRO A 520 30.29 14.28 23.27
C PRO A 520 30.66 15.74 23.01
N ALA A 521 29.66 16.62 22.94
CA ALA A 521 29.91 18.06 22.84
C ALA A 521 30.71 18.52 24.08
N GLU A 522 31.83 19.20 23.86
CA GLU A 522 32.67 19.71 24.95
C GLU A 522 31.86 20.65 25.86
N GLY A 523 31.68 20.26 27.12
CA GLY A 523 31.08 21.10 28.17
C GLY A 523 29.60 20.90 28.47
N ALA A 524 28.91 19.92 27.87
CA ALA A 524 27.58 19.54 28.33
C ALA A 524 27.70 18.71 29.64
N PRO A 525 26.94 19.03 30.71
CA PRO A 525 26.89 18.18 31.88
C PRO A 525 26.43 16.78 31.47
N ALA A 526 27.19 15.76 31.88
CA ALA A 526 26.83 14.35 31.71
C ALA A 526 25.67 13.99 32.65
N GLU A 527 24.50 14.59 32.45
CA GLU A 527 23.27 13.89 32.78
C GLU A 527 23.08 12.87 31.66
N GLU A 528 23.53 11.63 31.91
CA GLU A 528 23.26 10.47 31.06
C GLU A 528 21.74 10.27 31.01
N MET A 529 21.07 11.03 30.14
CA MET A 529 19.67 10.82 29.84
C MET A 529 19.54 9.41 29.27
N ASP A 530 18.80 8.57 29.99
CA ASP A 530 18.45 7.20 29.62
C ASP A 530 18.09 7.11 28.13
N GLU A 531 18.60 6.07 27.43
CA GLU A 531 18.49 5.91 25.98
C GLU A 531 17.03 5.98 25.51
N LEU A 532 16.13 5.37 26.27
CA LEU A 532 14.70 5.39 26.01
C LEU A 532 14.12 6.80 26.11
N THR A 533 14.49 7.55 27.14
CA THR A 533 14.04 8.94 27.33
C THR A 533 14.54 9.83 26.20
N ALA A 534 15.80 9.66 25.78
CA ALA A 534 16.39 10.38 24.67
C ALA A 534 15.69 10.07 23.33
N PHE A 535 15.40 8.80 23.07
CA PHE A 535 14.66 8.37 21.87
C PHE A 535 13.24 8.94 21.84
N LEU A 536 12.53 8.93 22.98
CA LEU A 536 11.20 9.51 23.09
C LEU A 536 11.19 11.02 22.84
N ALA A 537 12.21 11.74 23.31
CA ALA A 537 12.38 13.16 23.03
C ALA A 537 12.67 13.41 21.53
N HIS A 538 13.54 12.61 20.93
CA HIS A 538 13.85 12.68 19.50
C HIS A 538 12.60 12.42 18.63
N ALA A 539 11.84 11.36 18.92
CA ALA A 539 10.60 11.04 18.23
C ALA A 539 9.54 12.16 18.35
N ALA A 540 9.49 12.86 19.49
CA ALA A 540 8.59 14.00 19.67
C ALA A 540 8.98 15.22 18.83
N LEU A 541 10.29 15.49 18.68
CA LEU A 541 10.81 16.57 17.83
C LEU A 541 10.57 16.29 16.34
N GLU A 542 10.84 15.08 15.89
CA GLU A 542 10.59 14.65 14.50
C GLU A 542 9.08 14.70 14.15
N ALA A 543 8.21 14.45 15.14
CA ALA A 543 6.77 14.61 15.00
C ALA A 543 6.30 16.08 15.03
N GLY A 544 7.12 17.03 15.48
CA GLY A 544 6.76 18.44 15.66
C GLY A 544 7.16 19.38 14.51
N GLU A 545 8.31 19.14 13.87
CA GLU A 545 8.91 20.07 12.92
C GLU A 545 8.87 19.57 11.46
N HIS A 546 8.76 20.51 10.51
CA HIS A 546 8.96 20.35 9.05
C HIS A 546 7.83 19.79 8.17
N GLN A 547 6.60 19.59 8.66
CA GLN A 547 5.48 19.41 7.72
C GLN A 547 5.14 20.75 7.07
N ALA A 548 5.41 20.86 5.77
CA ALA A 548 5.04 22.04 5.01
C ALA A 548 3.50 22.18 5.00
N ALA A 549 3.00 23.37 5.31
CA ALA A 549 1.57 23.66 5.30
C ALA A 549 0.96 23.36 3.93
N ALA A 550 -0.35 23.12 3.87
CA ALA A 550 -1.02 22.87 2.60
C ALA A 550 -0.81 24.04 1.62
N GLY A 551 -0.14 23.77 0.49
CA GLY A 551 0.22 24.77 -0.52
C GLY A 551 1.66 25.29 -0.45
N ALA A 552 2.45 24.88 0.54
CA ALA A 552 3.88 25.14 0.59
C ALA A 552 4.67 24.18 -0.33
N ASP A 553 5.80 24.66 -0.87
CA ASP A 553 6.68 23.87 -1.73
C ASP A 553 7.41 22.80 -0.89
N ALA A 554 7.12 21.53 -1.17
CA ALA A 554 7.64 20.38 -0.42
C ALA A 554 7.67 19.11 -1.26
N LEU A 555 8.63 18.24 -0.97
CA LEU A 555 8.81 16.96 -1.66
C LEU A 555 7.63 16.03 -1.36
N GLN A 556 7.07 15.37 -2.37
CA GLN A 556 5.89 14.53 -2.20
C GLN A 556 6.27 13.06 -1.96
N LEU A 557 5.98 12.52 -0.77
CA LEU A 557 6.18 11.12 -0.42
C LEU A 557 4.85 10.38 -0.46
N MET A 558 4.78 9.26 -1.16
CA MET A 558 3.53 8.48 -1.20
C MET A 558 3.73 7.04 -1.66
N THR A 559 2.74 6.20 -1.36
CA THR A 559 2.68 4.88 -1.99
C THR A 559 2.35 4.98 -3.47
N VAL A 560 2.79 4.01 -4.26
CA VAL A 560 2.45 3.94 -5.70
C VAL A 560 0.91 3.97 -5.91
N HIS A 561 0.14 3.32 -5.04
CA HIS A 561 -1.32 3.33 -5.08
C HIS A 561 -1.90 4.74 -4.95
N SER A 562 -1.38 5.54 -4.02
CA SER A 562 -1.80 6.93 -3.78
C SER A 562 -1.40 7.87 -4.90
N ALA A 563 -0.38 7.52 -5.69
CA ALA A 563 0.09 8.30 -6.83
C ALA A 563 -0.83 8.21 -8.06
N LYS A 564 -1.77 7.26 -8.10
CA LYS A 564 -2.69 7.09 -9.25
C LYS A 564 -3.44 8.40 -9.51
N GLY A 565 -3.36 8.86 -10.77
CA GLY A 565 -3.96 10.12 -11.23
C GLY A 565 -3.09 11.37 -11.03
N LEU A 566 -2.00 11.29 -10.27
CA LEU A 566 -1.03 12.39 -10.12
C LEU A 566 0.06 12.33 -11.21
N GLU A 567 0.88 13.39 -11.30
CA GLU A 567 2.01 13.51 -12.21
C GLU A 567 3.06 14.49 -11.65
N PHE A 568 4.34 14.20 -11.89
CA PHE A 568 5.48 14.95 -11.32
C PHE A 568 6.58 15.12 -12.37
N HIS A 569 7.36 16.20 -12.30
CA HIS A 569 8.50 16.41 -13.20
C HIS A 569 9.58 15.34 -13.01
N ALA A 570 9.90 15.03 -11.76
CA ALA A 570 10.83 13.96 -11.40
C ALA A 570 10.17 12.97 -10.43
N VAL A 571 10.41 11.67 -10.65
CA VAL A 571 9.88 10.59 -9.80
C VAL A 571 11.01 9.65 -9.42
N PHE A 572 11.12 9.37 -8.13
CA PHE A 572 11.96 8.33 -7.56
C PHE A 572 11.09 7.14 -7.20
N ILE A 573 11.47 5.94 -7.63
CA ILE A 573 10.84 4.68 -7.21
C ILE A 573 11.87 3.93 -6.38
N THR A 574 11.62 3.79 -5.08
CA THR A 574 12.53 3.16 -4.11
C THR A 574 12.15 1.71 -3.83
N GLY A 575 13.13 0.91 -3.39
CA GLY A 575 12.90 -0.47 -2.99
C GLY A 575 12.47 -1.39 -4.13
N LEU A 576 13.09 -1.25 -5.30
CA LEU A 576 12.89 -2.15 -6.44
C LEU A 576 13.65 -3.47 -6.24
N GLU A 577 13.12 -4.25 -5.30
CA GLU A 577 13.69 -5.52 -4.82
C GLU A 577 12.63 -6.61 -4.81
N GLU A 578 13.03 -7.86 -5.08
CA GLU A 578 12.16 -9.02 -4.92
C GLU A 578 11.71 -9.19 -3.46
N GLY A 579 10.42 -9.41 -3.25
CA GLY A 579 9.79 -9.49 -1.93
C GLY A 579 9.26 -8.14 -1.43
N LEU A 580 9.78 -7.03 -1.94
CA LEU A 580 9.30 -5.67 -1.64
C LEU A 580 8.47 -5.11 -2.79
N PHE A 581 9.04 -5.02 -3.99
CA PHE A 581 8.34 -4.60 -5.21
C PHE A 581 8.86 -5.40 -6.43
N PRO A 582 8.26 -6.55 -6.75
CA PRO A 582 6.94 -7.04 -6.32
C PRO A 582 6.89 -7.54 -4.87
N HIS A 583 5.77 -7.26 -4.20
CA HIS A 583 5.54 -7.66 -2.81
C HIS A 583 5.46 -9.20 -2.65
N GLU A 584 6.00 -9.76 -1.56
CA GLU A 584 6.07 -11.22 -1.31
C GLU A 584 4.71 -11.93 -1.45
N ASN A 585 3.66 -11.39 -0.83
CA ASN A 585 2.29 -11.94 -0.92
C ASN A 585 1.79 -12.13 -2.36
N SER A 586 2.17 -11.23 -3.28
CA SER A 586 1.74 -11.29 -4.69
C SER A 586 2.25 -12.54 -5.42
N MET A 587 3.30 -13.19 -4.90
CA MET A 587 3.83 -14.43 -5.47
C MET A 587 2.93 -15.63 -5.22
N THR A 588 2.09 -15.58 -4.19
CA THR A 588 1.15 -16.66 -3.83
C THR A 588 -0.23 -16.50 -4.46
N GLU A 589 -0.57 -15.29 -4.89
CA GLU A 589 -1.88 -14.96 -5.44
C GLU A 589 -1.96 -15.28 -6.95
N ALA A 590 -3.13 -15.77 -7.38
CA ALA A 590 -3.43 -15.93 -8.80
C ALA A 590 -3.49 -14.54 -9.46
N ASP A 591 -2.65 -14.31 -10.47
CA ASP A 591 -2.46 -13.03 -11.17
C ASP A 591 -1.81 -11.90 -10.34
N GLY A 592 -1.30 -12.18 -9.12
CA GLY A 592 -0.73 -11.17 -8.22
C GLY A 592 0.48 -10.42 -8.82
N VAL A 593 1.38 -11.14 -9.50
CA VAL A 593 2.53 -10.53 -10.20
C VAL A 593 2.08 -9.61 -11.34
N GLU A 594 0.99 -9.95 -12.06
CA GLU A 594 0.46 -9.07 -13.10
C GLU A 594 -0.13 -7.77 -12.51
N GLU A 595 -0.69 -7.83 -11.30
CA GLU A 595 -1.15 -6.66 -10.56
C GLU A 595 0.01 -5.77 -10.09
N GLU A 596 1.05 -6.36 -9.50
CA GLU A 596 2.27 -5.62 -9.13
C GLU A 596 2.95 -4.99 -10.36
N ARG A 597 2.89 -5.64 -11.52
CA ARG A 597 3.38 -5.07 -12.78
C ARG A 597 2.54 -3.88 -13.25
N ARG A 598 1.21 -3.93 -13.11
CA ARG A 598 0.32 -2.77 -13.34
C ARG A 598 0.65 -1.63 -12.37
N LEU A 599 0.97 -1.97 -11.12
CA LEU A 599 1.39 -0.99 -10.12
C LEU A 599 2.71 -0.32 -10.53
N MET A 600 3.70 -1.09 -10.97
CA MET A 600 4.96 -0.55 -11.49
C MET A 600 4.76 0.29 -12.77
N TYR A 601 3.87 -0.15 -13.68
CA TYR A 601 3.46 0.66 -14.84
C TYR A 601 2.84 2.00 -14.42
N VAL A 602 1.99 2.02 -13.39
CA VAL A 602 1.44 3.25 -12.83
C VAL A 602 2.57 4.14 -12.30
N ALA A 603 3.54 3.59 -11.56
CA ALA A 603 4.69 4.32 -11.02
C ALA A 603 5.52 4.99 -12.13
N LEU A 604 5.90 4.23 -13.17
CA LEU A 604 6.66 4.74 -14.32
C LEU A 604 5.93 5.91 -15.00
N THR A 605 4.62 5.76 -15.22
CA THR A 605 3.79 6.76 -15.92
C THR A 605 3.39 7.97 -15.07
N ARG A 606 3.90 8.10 -13.83
CA ARG A 606 3.78 9.33 -13.03
C ARG A 606 4.83 10.36 -13.41
N ALA A 607 5.98 9.91 -13.94
CA ALA A 607 7.09 10.78 -14.32
C ALA A 607 6.82 11.51 -15.63
N ARG A 608 7.03 12.83 -15.64
CA ARG A 608 6.95 13.65 -16.86
C ARG A 608 8.30 13.70 -17.58
N ARG A 609 9.38 14.00 -16.85
CA ARG A 609 10.70 14.30 -17.44
C ARG A 609 11.81 13.35 -17.01
N ARG A 610 11.95 13.14 -15.70
CA ARG A 610 13.02 12.32 -15.11
C ARG A 610 12.44 11.20 -14.24
N LEU A 611 13.06 10.04 -14.32
CA LEU A 611 12.66 8.84 -13.58
C LEU A 611 13.90 8.15 -13.03
N TYR A 612 13.87 7.89 -11.73
CA TYR A 612 14.93 7.25 -10.98
C TYR A 612 14.42 5.93 -10.39
N LEU A 613 15.13 4.85 -10.66
CA LEU A 613 14.86 3.49 -10.19
C LEU A 613 15.93 3.12 -9.18
N LEU A 614 15.55 2.95 -7.92
CA LEU A 614 16.48 2.72 -6.82
C LEU A 614 16.28 1.33 -6.22
N LEU A 615 17.39 0.68 -5.88
CA LEU A 615 17.41 -0.55 -5.11
C LEU A 615 18.53 -0.49 -4.06
N ALA A 616 18.36 -1.26 -2.98
CA ALA A 616 19.39 -1.51 -1.98
C ALA A 616 19.79 -2.99 -2.01
N GLN A 617 21.11 -3.26 -1.98
CA GLN A 617 21.65 -4.64 -1.87
C GLN A 617 21.35 -5.28 -0.53
N SER A 618 21.21 -4.45 0.52
CA SER A 618 20.84 -4.90 1.85
C SER A 618 19.88 -3.91 2.51
N ARG A 619 18.94 -4.43 3.30
CA ARG A 619 18.05 -3.63 4.14
C ARG A 619 17.97 -4.20 5.54
N MET A 620 17.81 -3.33 6.52
CA MET A 620 17.55 -3.76 7.89
C MET A 620 16.05 -3.99 8.06
N LEU A 621 15.64 -5.26 8.17
CA LEU A 621 14.24 -5.65 8.37
C LEU A 621 14.16 -6.45 9.67
N HIS A 622 13.37 -5.99 10.64
CA HIS A 622 13.23 -6.63 11.96
C HIS A 622 14.55 -6.76 12.74
N GLY A 623 15.42 -5.74 12.67
CA GLY A 623 16.75 -5.79 13.30
C GLY A 623 17.73 -6.78 12.66
N GLN A 624 17.38 -7.40 11.53
CA GLN A 624 18.26 -8.29 10.76
C GLN A 624 18.55 -7.71 9.38
N THR A 625 19.81 -7.75 8.99
CA THR A 625 20.22 -7.38 7.63
C THR A 625 19.79 -8.47 6.65
N ARG A 626 18.84 -8.15 5.76
CA ARG A 626 18.46 -9.00 4.63
C ARG A 626 19.20 -8.55 3.39
N TYR A 627 19.73 -9.51 2.65
CA TYR A 627 20.29 -9.27 1.31
C TYR A 627 19.19 -9.46 0.27
N ASN A 628 18.99 -8.43 -0.53
CA ASN A 628 17.86 -8.35 -1.44
C ASN A 628 18.28 -8.64 -2.87
N VAL A 629 17.41 -9.34 -3.60
CA VAL A 629 17.60 -9.59 -5.02
C VAL A 629 16.94 -8.43 -5.79
N PRO A 630 17.58 -7.88 -6.84
CA PRO A 630 16.97 -6.85 -7.67
C PRO A 630 15.62 -7.31 -8.22
N SER A 631 14.64 -6.41 -8.24
CA SER A 631 13.30 -6.70 -8.78
C SER A 631 13.37 -7.26 -10.20
N ARG A 632 12.56 -8.28 -10.48
CA ARG A 632 12.36 -8.82 -11.83
C ARG A 632 11.97 -7.76 -12.85
N PHE A 633 11.34 -6.66 -12.41
CA PHE A 633 10.95 -5.57 -13.29
C PHE A 633 12.15 -4.93 -13.99
N PHE A 634 13.37 -4.99 -13.45
CA PHE A 634 14.57 -4.58 -14.18
C PHE A 634 14.84 -5.43 -15.42
N GLN A 635 14.56 -6.74 -15.36
CA GLN A 635 14.78 -7.66 -16.49
C GLN A 635 13.70 -7.50 -17.58
N GLU A 636 12.55 -6.94 -17.21
CA GLU A 636 11.43 -6.64 -18.11
C GLU A 636 11.58 -5.25 -18.76
N LEU A 637 12.55 -4.44 -18.32
CA LEU A 637 12.88 -3.15 -18.90
C LEU A 637 14.00 -3.28 -19.96
N PRO A 638 13.93 -2.56 -21.10
CA PRO A 638 14.99 -2.59 -22.10
C PRO A 638 16.28 -1.95 -21.56
N GLU A 639 17.40 -2.68 -21.56
CA GLU A 639 18.68 -2.20 -21.03
C GLU A 639 19.16 -0.90 -21.71
N ALA A 640 18.83 -0.71 -23.00
CA ALA A 640 19.17 0.51 -23.74
C ALA A 640 18.50 1.78 -23.20
N LEU A 641 17.43 1.66 -22.40
CA LEU A 641 16.73 2.76 -21.75
C LEU A 641 17.23 3.01 -20.32
N LEU A 642 18.09 2.14 -19.79
CA LEU A 642 18.62 2.24 -18.43
C LEU A 642 20.01 2.88 -18.45
N SER A 643 20.22 3.87 -17.58
CA SER A 643 21.51 4.48 -17.32
C SER A 643 21.90 4.23 -15.86
N ARG A 644 22.79 3.26 -15.63
CA ARG A 644 23.30 2.96 -14.28
C ARG A 644 24.25 4.07 -13.83
N VAL A 645 23.87 4.79 -12.77
CA VAL A 645 24.61 5.94 -12.24
C VAL A 645 25.85 5.50 -11.49
N ASN A 646 25.77 4.37 -10.79
CA ASN A 646 26.88 3.73 -10.11
C ASN A 646 27.05 2.30 -10.64
N HIS A 647 28.22 1.99 -11.19
CA HIS A 647 28.67 0.61 -11.27
C HIS A 647 29.19 0.23 -9.89
N VAL A 648 28.35 -0.37 -9.05
CA VAL A 648 28.91 -1.23 -8.01
C VAL A 648 29.73 -2.27 -8.75
N ARG A 649 31.05 -2.28 -8.52
CA ARG A 649 31.93 -3.28 -9.11
C ARG A 649 31.33 -4.64 -8.77
N GLN A 650 30.79 -5.34 -9.76
CA GLN A 650 30.57 -6.77 -9.65
C GLN A 650 31.91 -7.36 -9.17
N ALA A 651 31.92 -7.99 -8.00
CA ALA A 651 33.00 -8.92 -7.69
C ALA A 651 33.12 -9.85 -8.91
N PRO A 652 34.31 -10.07 -9.49
CA PRO A 652 34.43 -10.67 -10.81
C PRO A 652 33.89 -12.10 -10.80
N GLY A 653 32.63 -12.25 -11.20
CA GLY A 653 32.00 -13.51 -11.52
C GLY A 653 32.44 -13.93 -12.90
N TYR A 654 33.31 -14.94 -12.94
CA TYR A 654 33.43 -15.96 -13.99
C TYR A 654 32.91 -15.56 -15.38
N ALA A 655 33.68 -14.76 -16.10
CA ALA A 655 33.50 -14.61 -17.53
C ALA A 655 33.77 -15.96 -18.21
N HIS A 656 32.82 -16.38 -19.06
CA HIS A 656 32.85 -17.57 -19.90
C HIS A 656 34.24 -17.85 -20.51
N ALA A 657 34.94 -18.85 -19.97
CA ALA A 657 36.03 -19.50 -20.68
C ALA A 657 35.43 -20.43 -21.75
N ARG A 658 35.40 -19.87 -22.96
CA ARG A 658 35.30 -20.54 -24.26
C ARG A 658 36.08 -21.87 -24.22
N GLN A 659 35.41 -22.98 -24.54
CA GLN A 659 36.00 -24.31 -24.63
C GLN A 659 37.24 -24.32 -25.55
N PRO A 660 38.37 -24.90 -25.11
CA PRO A 660 39.36 -25.45 -26.03
C PRO A 660 39.27 -26.98 -26.03
N SER A 661 39.21 -27.56 -27.23
CA SER A 661 39.26 -28.99 -27.52
C SER A 661 40.53 -29.66 -26.94
N PRO A 662 40.51 -30.96 -26.61
CA PRO A 662 41.62 -31.62 -25.94
C PRO A 662 42.69 -32.06 -26.95
N SER A 663 43.97 -31.75 -26.69
CA SER A 663 45.08 -32.46 -27.30
C SER A 663 46.21 -32.74 -26.28
N TYR A 664 46.71 -33.97 -26.35
CA TYR A 664 47.71 -34.61 -25.50
C TYR A 664 49.10 -33.96 -25.61
N GLY A 665 49.87 -33.91 -24.50
CA GLY A 665 51.33 -33.73 -24.58
C GLY A 665 52.06 -33.27 -23.30
N ALA A 666 52.64 -34.25 -22.60
CA ALA A 666 53.92 -34.25 -21.87
C ALA A 666 54.51 -32.98 -21.15
N ALA A 667 54.71 -33.16 -19.84
CA ALA A 667 55.96 -32.99 -19.07
C ALA A 667 56.54 -31.60 -18.70
N ARG A 668 56.91 -31.53 -17.40
CA ARG A 668 57.96 -30.75 -16.70
C ARG A 668 57.71 -29.27 -16.34
N GLY A 669 57.62 -29.04 -15.02
CA GLY A 669 58.68 -28.29 -14.32
C GLY A 669 58.38 -26.88 -13.81
N ALA A 670 58.44 -26.75 -12.47
CA ALA A 670 58.90 -25.59 -11.68
C ALA A 670 57.98 -24.36 -11.48
N ALA A 671 57.33 -24.36 -10.30
CA ALA A 671 57.34 -23.32 -9.26
C ALA A 671 57.50 -21.83 -9.64
N ARG A 672 56.50 -21.02 -9.25
CA ARG A 672 56.75 -19.91 -8.29
C ARG A 672 55.48 -19.43 -7.61
N ALA A 673 55.63 -19.24 -6.30
CA ALA A 673 54.65 -18.78 -5.33
C ALA A 673 54.19 -17.34 -5.58
N VAL A 674 52.94 -17.06 -5.18
CA VAL A 674 52.49 -15.70 -4.85
C VAL A 674 52.13 -15.68 -3.38
N SER A 675 52.74 -14.73 -2.69
CA SER A 675 52.71 -14.42 -1.28
C SER A 675 51.37 -13.81 -0.81
N ALA A 676 51.02 -14.20 0.42
CA ALA A 676 50.05 -13.74 1.43
C ALA A 676 49.50 -12.29 1.32
N SER A 677 48.28 -11.97 1.82
CA SER A 677 47.83 -12.18 3.22
C SER A 677 46.30 -12.11 3.45
N PRO A 678 45.80 -12.57 4.62
CA PRO A 678 44.54 -13.30 4.80
C PRO A 678 43.48 -12.58 5.66
N SER A 679 42.20 -12.94 5.48
CA SER A 679 41.21 -12.88 6.57
C SER A 679 41.26 -14.19 7.35
N SER A 680 41.59 -14.09 8.63
CA SER A 680 41.89 -15.21 9.53
C SER A 680 40.63 -15.96 9.95
N LEU A 681 40.54 -17.23 9.57
CA LEU A 681 39.76 -18.25 10.27
C LEU A 681 40.45 -18.62 11.61
N PRO A 682 39.71 -19.08 12.64
CA PRO A 682 40.29 -19.63 13.86
C PRO A 682 41.31 -20.75 13.55
N ARG A 683 42.43 -20.77 14.28
CA ARG A 683 43.63 -21.59 13.98
C ARG A 683 43.44 -23.11 14.00
N ASP A 684 42.26 -23.61 14.36
CA ASP A 684 41.96 -25.05 14.48
C ASP A 684 40.85 -25.53 13.53
N PHE A 685 40.68 -24.87 12.37
CA PHE A 685 39.68 -25.27 11.38
C PHE A 685 40.26 -26.25 10.34
N PRO A 686 39.79 -27.51 10.24
CA PRO A 686 40.35 -28.50 9.31
C PRO A 686 39.93 -28.33 7.85
N TRP A 687 39.04 -27.36 7.56
CA TRP A 687 38.44 -27.15 6.25
C TRP A 687 38.57 -25.69 5.78
N ARG A 688 38.66 -25.48 4.46
CA ARG A 688 38.75 -24.14 3.86
C ARG A 688 37.41 -23.71 3.28
N ILE A 689 37.08 -22.42 3.36
CA ILE A 689 35.96 -21.84 2.59
C ILE A 689 36.26 -22.04 1.10
N GLY A 690 35.27 -22.55 0.35
CA GLY A 690 35.41 -22.97 -1.04
C GLY A 690 35.84 -24.43 -1.24
N GLN A 691 36.12 -25.18 -0.16
CA GLN A 691 36.49 -26.60 -0.27
C GLN A 691 35.27 -27.46 -0.59
N ALA A 692 35.44 -28.38 -1.55
CA ALA A 692 34.45 -29.41 -1.87
C ALA A 692 34.47 -30.50 -0.79
N VAL A 693 33.28 -30.82 -0.27
CA VAL A 693 33.07 -31.80 0.79
C VAL A 693 31.90 -32.71 0.45
N THR A 694 31.90 -33.91 1.02
CA THR A 694 30.80 -34.86 0.90
C THR A 694 30.21 -35.15 2.27
N HIS A 695 28.87 -35.14 2.36
CA HIS A 695 28.12 -35.46 3.57
C HIS A 695 27.25 -36.70 3.35
N ALA A 696 27.27 -37.64 4.30
CA ALA A 696 26.57 -38.93 4.17
C ALA A 696 25.05 -38.81 3.86
N LYS A 697 24.40 -37.74 4.34
CA LYS A 697 22.96 -37.49 4.11
C LYS A 697 22.66 -36.53 2.95
N PHE A 698 23.57 -35.59 2.66
CA PHE A 698 23.27 -34.45 1.78
C PHE A 698 24.10 -34.45 0.49
N GLY A 699 24.97 -35.45 0.30
CA GLY A 699 25.77 -35.60 -0.90
C GLY A 699 26.93 -34.60 -0.98
N ALA A 700 27.35 -34.29 -2.20
CA ALA A 700 28.46 -33.37 -2.46
C ALA A 700 28.02 -31.91 -2.30
N GLY A 701 28.87 -31.10 -1.67
CA GLY A 701 28.64 -29.68 -1.46
C GLY A 701 29.92 -28.88 -1.34
N VAL A 702 29.79 -27.56 -1.29
CA VAL A 702 30.91 -26.63 -1.13
C VAL A 702 30.72 -25.81 0.12
N ILE A 703 31.75 -25.71 0.96
CA ILE A 703 31.72 -24.85 2.16
C ILE A 703 31.68 -23.40 1.71
N VAL A 704 30.65 -22.66 2.11
CA VAL A 704 30.45 -21.24 1.75
C VAL A 704 30.78 -20.28 2.89
N SER A 705 30.61 -20.72 4.14
CA SER A 705 30.99 -19.95 5.33
C SER A 705 31.33 -20.87 6.49
N ALA A 706 32.05 -20.34 7.47
CA ALA A 706 32.39 -21.01 8.71
C ALA A 706 32.30 -20.00 9.85
N GLU A 707 31.64 -20.39 10.95
CA GLU A 707 31.43 -19.55 12.14
C GLU A 707 31.69 -20.36 13.41
N GLY A 708 32.15 -19.69 14.47
CA GLY A 708 32.48 -20.32 15.75
C GLY A 708 33.86 -21.00 15.78
N GLY A 709 34.21 -21.57 16.94
CA GLY A 709 35.47 -22.28 17.17
C GLY A 709 35.31 -23.41 18.19
N GLY A 710 36.19 -24.41 18.14
CA GLY A 710 36.13 -25.57 19.05
C GLY A 710 34.93 -26.49 18.76
N ALA A 711 34.27 -26.98 19.82
CA ALA A 711 33.14 -27.92 19.72
C ALA A 711 31.87 -27.31 19.09
N ASP A 712 31.68 -25.99 19.22
CA ASP A 712 30.52 -25.26 18.67
C ASP A 712 30.75 -24.75 17.23
N ALA A 713 31.86 -25.13 16.59
CA ALA A 713 32.16 -24.73 15.22
C ALA A 713 31.07 -25.19 14.24
N ARG A 714 30.57 -24.26 13.43
CA ARG A 714 29.55 -24.50 12.41
C ARG A 714 30.07 -24.15 11.04
N VAL A 715 29.73 -24.96 10.05
CA VAL A 715 30.00 -24.69 8.64
C VAL A 715 28.69 -24.61 7.88
N GLN A 716 28.60 -23.64 6.99
CA GLN A 716 27.53 -23.58 6.02
C GLN A 716 28.02 -24.23 4.73
N VAL A 717 27.32 -25.28 4.30
CA VAL A 717 27.66 -26.02 3.09
C VAL A 717 26.50 -25.91 2.10
N ASN A 718 26.81 -25.51 0.87
CA ASN A 718 25.84 -25.54 -0.22
C ASN A 718 25.90 -26.90 -0.91
N PHE A 719 24.92 -27.76 -0.63
CA PHE A 719 24.80 -29.09 -1.22
C PHE A 719 24.08 -29.02 -2.57
N ARG A 720 24.56 -29.75 -3.57
CA ARG A 720 23.99 -29.75 -4.93
C ARG A 720 22.49 -30.04 -4.95
N ASP A 721 22.05 -31.03 -4.17
CA ASP A 721 20.66 -31.52 -4.22
C ASP A 721 19.82 -31.07 -3.01
N SER A 722 20.44 -30.44 -2.01
CA SER A 722 19.78 -30.10 -0.72
C SER A 722 19.91 -28.63 -0.31
N GLY A 723 20.58 -27.80 -1.13
CA GLY A 723 20.78 -26.37 -0.89
C GLY A 723 21.68 -26.06 0.31
N LEU A 724 21.58 -24.83 0.82
CA LEU A 724 22.39 -24.36 1.95
C LEU A 724 21.96 -25.02 3.27
N LYS A 725 22.92 -25.63 3.97
CA LYS A 725 22.71 -26.22 5.30
C LYS A 725 23.82 -25.81 6.25
N TRP A 726 23.43 -25.43 7.47
CA TRP A 726 24.33 -25.26 8.59
C TRP A 726 24.56 -26.59 9.29
N LEU A 727 25.82 -26.97 9.46
CA LEU A 727 26.23 -28.21 10.11
C LEU A 727 27.21 -27.90 11.24
N MET A 728 26.96 -28.44 12.43
CA MET A 728 27.95 -28.44 13.52
C MET A 728 29.05 -29.44 13.19
N LEU A 729 30.30 -28.98 13.19
CA LEU A 729 31.46 -29.71 12.69
C LEU A 729 31.67 -31.05 13.41
N GLU A 730 31.40 -31.09 14.71
CA GLU A 730 31.50 -32.28 15.57
C GLU A 730 30.59 -33.43 15.06
N TYR A 731 29.43 -33.10 14.49
CA TYR A 731 28.43 -34.06 14.03
C TYR A 731 28.37 -34.22 12.51
N ALA A 732 28.95 -33.27 11.76
CA ALA A 732 28.83 -33.18 10.31
C ALA A 732 29.52 -34.33 9.56
N LYS A 733 30.57 -34.96 10.14
CA LYS A 733 31.32 -36.07 9.52
C LYS A 733 31.63 -35.84 8.03
N LEU A 734 32.06 -34.63 7.68
CA LEU A 734 32.39 -34.27 6.30
C LEU A 734 33.66 -35.00 5.86
N THR A 735 33.67 -35.50 4.63
CA THR A 735 34.87 -36.03 3.96
C THR A 735 35.27 -35.13 2.81
N ALA A 736 36.57 -34.96 2.56
CA ALA A 736 37.02 -34.24 1.38
C ALA A 736 36.52 -34.96 0.13
N ALA A 737 35.91 -34.22 -0.79
CA ALA A 737 35.38 -34.76 -2.05
C ALA A 737 36.49 -34.97 -3.09
#